data_AF-K3V9C3-F1
#
_entry.id   AF-K3V9C3-F1
#
_cell.length_a   1.000
_cell.length_b   1.000
_cell.length_c   1.000
_cell.angle_alpha   90.00
_cell.angle_beta   90.00
_cell.angle_gamma   90.00
#
_symmetry.space_group_name_H-M   'P 1'
#
loop_
_entity.id
_entity.type
_entity.pdbx_description
1 polymer ?
#
loop_
_entity_poly.entity_id
_entity_poly.type
_entity_poly.pdbx_seq_one_letter_code
_entity_poly.pdbx_strand_id
1 'polypeptide(L)'
;MQRPIQRGRPRKYAMAKDKAAADYERQRNKRQKAAAGDGGLPYSNFHNFHYPVQQLDNLQRSTFAQLQEQDISNFLPPPSPPLQPITEGVFADHDEPLISTSIMSSPSLLAIDPQVPGDINERSIPSTGSAPYTEDAVAVPNHRDPDPVLDIVSDTTPGTSPQVGDGEPSPIEHLAQELAEQLIKFHGCCNECHQAARSHHMEDPNYHIALAEYLEFTPELGPDILGSDTIARQKDDLAGKLSPESRRQVFCGIDSREKVPYVYLGEDERVTDNAGITFDIDSVVAFPSNLAVAKQGIHWSPTQMAVSDLQSDLHLRSIPVTYTDMNGKLHQVHRPVHHIPHYTFGRLIGFEDISLYLLFPNLYREEQKCSKIRDEDFRLWMDGILLPAIYKCCSTAQVQHYPSSYDHSRYNSTARGVEGLSQRVHPVGREQRLVYFLQPEALEEIWAHITTIIQDPGFQQFKDVIILLQGKNLKVLTKDVTWDKMMTRFRNYWTSAVEESHTTTERYFDIGKETCPQQTSQIVPWSQLAAGIMDSPTEKRAETLLYRRCCLESYASQAENRSTDNRGIQKQVFYPFSMLRDTGSLTIETGKRSSRRAAGLLYSQFYSSVKEVFAAGNVYPFTNTAIETLALDKKLRKTWELVGGGLSNQPAALIKAYLYTKLRCHYALLGSMQKSFGIREEHRVSKELFDAIDNRMRFRELHNQRLIVPTDDNSPYYSFTTDTLLR
;
A
#
# COMPACT_ATOMS: atom_id res chain seq x y z
N MET A 1 -23.06 -29.73 -58.09
CA MET A 1 -23.72 -30.88 -57.44
C MET A 1 -23.98 -30.54 -55.98
N GLN A 2 -25.24 -30.44 -55.59
CA GLN A 2 -25.69 -30.12 -54.23
C GLN A 2 -25.32 -31.24 -53.25
N ARG A 3 -24.85 -30.88 -52.04
CA ARG A 3 -24.59 -31.83 -50.94
C ARG A 3 -25.91 -32.30 -50.29
N PRO A 4 -26.00 -33.54 -49.79
CA PRO A 4 -27.24 -34.09 -49.23
C PRO A 4 -27.50 -33.60 -47.80
N ILE A 5 -28.79 -33.47 -47.47
CA ILE A 5 -29.33 -33.09 -46.15
C ILE A 5 -29.08 -34.21 -45.14
N GLN A 6 -28.28 -33.96 -44.09
CA GLN A 6 -28.16 -34.85 -42.93
C GLN A 6 -29.45 -34.81 -42.09
N ARG A 7 -30.14 -35.96 -41.98
CA ARG A 7 -31.25 -36.17 -41.05
C ARG A 7 -30.73 -36.16 -39.61
N GLY A 8 -31.19 -35.20 -38.80
CA GLY A 8 -30.89 -35.10 -37.37
C GLY A 8 -31.53 -36.21 -36.53
N ARG A 9 -30.84 -36.62 -35.46
CA ARG A 9 -31.28 -37.60 -34.44
C ARG A 9 -32.62 -37.21 -33.80
N PRO A 10 -33.50 -38.16 -33.43
CA PRO A 10 -34.75 -37.86 -32.72
C PRO A 10 -34.49 -37.16 -31.38
N ARG A 11 -35.30 -36.16 -31.04
CA ARG A 11 -35.27 -35.52 -29.73
C ARG A 11 -35.67 -36.53 -28.66
N LYS A 12 -34.78 -36.78 -27.69
CA LYS A 12 -34.97 -37.71 -26.58
C LYS A 12 -36.05 -37.26 -25.58
N TYR A 13 -36.40 -35.98 -25.59
CA TYR A 13 -37.46 -35.39 -24.78
C TYR A 13 -38.31 -34.48 -25.65
N ALA A 14 -39.63 -34.61 -25.57
CA ALA A 14 -40.56 -33.85 -26.39
C ALA A 14 -40.66 -32.37 -25.93
N MET A 15 -40.52 -32.11 -24.63
CA MET A 15 -40.63 -30.78 -24.04
C MET A 15 -39.34 -30.40 -23.28
N ALA A 16 -39.00 -29.10 -23.28
CA ALA A 16 -37.84 -28.59 -22.55
C ALA A 16 -37.95 -28.82 -21.02
N LYS A 17 -39.18 -28.87 -20.51
CA LYS A 17 -39.48 -29.15 -19.10
C LYS A 17 -39.09 -30.57 -18.68
N ASP A 18 -39.29 -31.55 -19.56
CA ASP A 18 -38.94 -32.95 -19.29
C ASP A 18 -37.42 -33.16 -19.27
N LYS A 19 -36.71 -32.42 -20.14
CA LYS A 19 -35.25 -32.38 -20.12
C LYS A 19 -34.73 -31.77 -18.81
N ALA A 20 -35.30 -30.65 -18.37
CA ALA A 20 -34.90 -29.99 -17.13
C ALA A 20 -35.17 -30.87 -15.88
N ALA A 21 -36.30 -31.57 -15.85
CA ALA A 21 -36.60 -32.52 -14.78
C ALA A 21 -35.62 -33.70 -14.77
N ALA A 22 -35.32 -34.27 -15.94
CA ALA A 22 -34.34 -35.36 -16.06
C ALA A 22 -32.91 -34.93 -15.70
N ASP A 23 -32.52 -33.68 -16.02
CA ASP A 23 -31.21 -33.14 -15.67
C ASP A 23 -31.10 -32.86 -14.16
N TYR A 24 -32.17 -32.37 -13.53
CA TYR A 24 -32.24 -32.19 -12.07
C TYR A 24 -32.14 -33.53 -11.33
N GLU A 25 -32.86 -34.55 -11.79
CA GLU A 25 -32.86 -35.88 -11.19
C GLU A 25 -31.50 -36.58 -11.37
N ARG A 26 -30.85 -36.37 -12.53
CA ARG A 26 -29.50 -36.86 -12.79
C ARG A 26 -28.45 -36.17 -11.92
N GLN A 27 -28.58 -34.86 -11.67
CA GLN A 27 -27.72 -34.14 -10.72
C GLN A 27 -27.92 -34.61 -9.28
N ARG A 28 -29.18 -34.84 -8.86
CA ARG A 28 -29.51 -35.38 -7.54
C ARG A 28 -28.91 -36.77 -7.32
N ASN A 29 -29.04 -37.65 -8.31
CA ASN A 29 -28.46 -39.01 -8.26
C ASN A 29 -26.92 -38.98 -8.27
N LYS A 30 -26.30 -38.02 -8.96
CA LYS A 30 -24.84 -37.83 -8.92
C LYS A 30 -24.35 -37.36 -7.54
N ARG A 31 -25.11 -36.48 -6.87
CA ARG A 31 -24.83 -36.04 -5.49
C ARG A 31 -25.02 -37.17 -4.48
N GLN A 32 -26.06 -37.98 -4.63
CA GLN A 32 -26.28 -39.15 -3.75
C GLN A 32 -25.22 -40.24 -3.96
N LYS A 33 -24.74 -40.45 -5.18
CA LYS A 33 -23.59 -41.34 -5.45
C LYS A 33 -22.26 -40.81 -4.90
N ALA A 34 -22.04 -39.49 -4.92
CA ALA A 34 -20.87 -38.89 -4.29
C ALA A 34 -20.91 -39.04 -2.76
N ALA A 35 -22.08 -38.82 -2.14
CA ALA A 35 -22.29 -39.01 -0.71
C ALA A 35 -22.18 -40.49 -0.27
N ALA A 36 -22.58 -41.43 -1.13
CA ALA A 36 -22.40 -42.87 -0.87
C ALA A 36 -20.97 -43.37 -1.13
N GLY A 37 -20.18 -42.65 -1.92
CA GLY A 37 -18.77 -42.96 -2.20
C GLY A 37 -17.79 -42.50 -1.12
N ASP A 38 -18.21 -41.59 -0.25
CA ASP A 38 -17.41 -41.04 0.86
C ASP A 38 -17.62 -41.80 2.19
N GLY A 39 -18.43 -42.87 2.17
CA GLY A 39 -18.78 -43.69 3.33
C GLY A 39 -17.77 -44.79 3.69
N GLY A 40 -16.51 -44.71 3.25
CA GLY A 40 -15.59 -45.84 3.41
C GLY A 40 -14.11 -45.57 3.19
N LEU A 41 -13.51 -44.57 3.84
CA LEU A 41 -12.08 -44.58 4.21
C LEU A 41 -11.89 -43.85 5.57
N PRO A 42 -11.16 -44.45 6.53
CA PRO A 42 -11.15 -44.00 7.92
C PRO A 42 -10.14 -42.85 8.15
N TYR A 43 -10.64 -41.66 8.45
CA TYR A 43 -9.86 -40.64 9.18
C TYR A 43 -9.95 -40.93 10.68
N SER A 44 -8.98 -41.67 11.19
CA SER A 44 -8.62 -41.76 12.61
C SER A 44 -7.09 -41.66 12.66
N ASN A 45 -6.47 -40.64 13.27
CA ASN A 45 -6.47 -40.39 14.70
C ASN A 45 -6.02 -38.95 15.01
N PHE A 46 -6.85 -38.18 15.74
CA PHE A 46 -6.42 -37.45 16.94
C PHE A 46 -7.68 -37.17 17.78
N HIS A 47 -7.59 -37.50 19.07
CA HIS A 47 -8.59 -37.43 20.15
C HIS A 47 -9.50 -38.66 20.36
N ASN A 48 -8.91 -39.70 20.96
CA ASN A 48 -9.57 -40.46 22.02
C ASN A 48 -9.22 -39.82 23.38
N PHE A 49 -10.18 -39.14 23.98
CA PHE A 49 -10.28 -39.06 25.44
C PHE A 49 -11.70 -39.49 25.80
N HIS A 50 -11.82 -40.73 26.25
CA HIS A 50 -13.03 -41.28 26.86
C HIS A 50 -13.28 -40.60 28.21
N TYR A 51 -14.48 -40.11 28.45
CA TYR A 51 -15.27 -40.26 29.69
C TYR A 51 -16.75 -39.87 29.40
N PRO A 52 -17.75 -40.32 30.18
CA PRO A 52 -19.04 -40.75 29.67
C PRO A 52 -20.08 -39.63 29.64
N VAL A 53 -21.04 -39.79 28.72
CA VAL A 53 -22.28 -39.02 28.64
C VAL A 53 -23.12 -39.25 29.90
N GLN A 54 -23.38 -38.20 30.65
CA GLN A 54 -24.61 -38.08 31.44
C GLN A 54 -25.36 -36.81 31.03
N GLN A 55 -26.65 -37.01 30.78
CA GLN A 55 -27.65 -36.05 30.36
C GLN A 55 -27.61 -34.77 31.20
N LEU A 56 -27.59 -33.61 30.52
CA LEU A 56 -28.29 -32.43 31.02
C LEU A 56 -28.80 -31.61 29.83
N ASP A 57 -29.86 -32.15 29.21
CA ASP A 57 -30.78 -31.36 28.40
C ASP A 57 -31.46 -30.28 29.28
N ASN A 58 -31.79 -29.15 28.65
CA ASN A 58 -32.68 -28.06 29.09
C ASN A 58 -32.13 -26.74 29.65
N LEU A 59 -30.82 -26.44 29.57
CA LEU A 59 -30.32 -25.08 29.89
C LEU A 59 -29.73 -24.27 28.72
N GLN A 60 -29.72 -24.81 27.48
CA GLN A 60 -29.09 -24.14 26.33
C GLN A 60 -30.05 -23.37 25.40
N ARG A 61 -31.36 -23.37 25.66
CA ARG A 61 -32.32 -22.61 24.84
C ARG A 61 -32.46 -21.13 25.21
N SER A 62 -31.97 -20.69 26.36
CA SER A 62 -32.02 -19.28 26.79
C SER A 62 -30.73 -18.49 26.54
N THR A 63 -29.59 -19.16 26.38
CA THR A 63 -28.28 -18.48 26.28
C THR A 63 -27.95 -17.97 24.87
N PHE A 64 -28.60 -18.48 23.82
CA PHE A 64 -28.37 -18.04 22.45
C PHE A 64 -29.23 -16.85 22.00
N ALA A 65 -30.24 -16.46 22.79
CA ALA A 65 -31.01 -15.23 22.59
C ALA A 65 -30.37 -14.00 23.26
N GLN A 66 -29.43 -14.21 24.19
CA GLN A 66 -28.78 -13.15 24.99
C GLN A 66 -27.48 -12.58 24.40
N LEU A 67 -27.01 -13.05 23.23
CA LEU A 67 -25.92 -12.39 22.50
C LEU A 67 -26.35 -11.04 21.87
N GLN A 68 -27.55 -10.56 22.19
CA GLN A 68 -28.15 -9.34 21.64
C GLN A 68 -27.89 -8.08 22.51
N GLU A 69 -27.21 -8.22 23.65
CA GLU A 69 -26.90 -7.13 24.59
C GLU A 69 -25.48 -7.20 25.14
N GLN A 70 -24.49 -7.60 24.34
CA GLN A 70 -23.09 -7.39 24.75
C GLN A 70 -22.67 -5.97 24.43
N ASP A 71 -22.25 -5.27 25.48
CA ASP A 71 -21.53 -4.01 25.45
C ASP A 71 -20.30 -4.15 24.55
N ILE A 72 -20.33 -3.45 23.42
CA ILE A 72 -19.37 -3.61 22.30
C ILE A 72 -18.03 -2.94 22.64
N SER A 73 -17.99 -2.15 23.72
CA SER A 73 -16.80 -1.55 24.32
C SER A 73 -15.70 -2.59 24.64
N ASN A 74 -16.08 -3.85 24.88
CA ASN A 74 -15.13 -4.93 25.16
C ASN A 74 -14.39 -5.50 23.93
N PHE A 75 -14.75 -5.09 22.70
CA PHE A 75 -14.09 -5.60 21.48
C PHE A 75 -12.88 -4.78 21.05
N LEU A 76 -12.80 -3.52 21.49
CA LEU A 76 -11.67 -2.63 21.25
C LEU A 76 -10.68 -2.72 22.42
N PRO A 77 -9.37 -2.52 22.21
CA PRO A 77 -8.46 -2.37 23.34
C PRO A 77 -8.93 -1.20 24.22
N PRO A 78 -8.91 -1.33 25.56
CA PRO A 78 -9.27 -0.22 26.43
C PRO A 78 -8.34 0.98 26.17
N PRO A 79 -8.84 2.23 26.25
CA PRO A 79 -7.98 3.40 26.19
C PRO A 79 -6.93 3.30 27.30
N SER A 80 -5.67 3.62 26.97
CA SER A 80 -4.59 3.65 27.96
C SER A 80 -4.98 4.56 29.13
N PRO A 81 -4.80 4.14 30.39
CA PRO A 81 -5.10 5.00 31.53
C PRO A 81 -4.21 6.25 31.49
N PRO A 82 -4.72 7.43 31.89
CA PRO A 82 -3.92 8.63 31.98
C PRO A 82 -2.74 8.39 32.93
N LEU A 83 -1.52 8.63 32.45
CA LEU A 83 -0.32 8.61 33.28
C LEU A 83 -0.50 9.67 34.37
N GLN A 84 -0.59 9.21 35.63
CA GLN A 84 -0.52 10.11 36.78
C GLN A 84 0.90 10.68 36.88
N PRO A 85 1.07 11.98 37.18
CA PRO A 85 2.38 12.57 37.34
C PRO A 85 3.09 11.91 38.51
N ILE A 86 4.22 11.27 38.24
CA ILE A 86 5.09 10.69 39.26
C ILE A 86 5.79 11.87 39.95
N THR A 87 5.44 12.11 41.21
CA THR A 87 6.21 12.95 42.13
C THR A 87 7.67 12.49 42.17
N GLU A 88 8.58 13.38 41.82
CA GLU A 88 10.02 13.19 41.90
C GLU A 88 10.45 12.86 43.33
N GLY A 89 11.04 11.68 43.50
CA GLY A 89 11.78 11.30 44.69
C GLY A 89 13.23 11.77 44.58
N VAL A 90 13.59 12.68 45.47
CA VAL A 90 14.92 13.23 45.77
C VAL A 90 16.01 12.15 45.82
N PHE A 91 17.10 12.34 45.06
CA PHE A 91 18.46 11.91 45.46
C PHE A 91 19.51 12.89 44.93
N ALA A 92 20.59 13.00 45.70
CA ALA A 92 21.47 14.16 45.88
C ALA A 92 22.60 14.34 44.84
N ASP A 93 23.10 15.59 44.83
CA ASP A 93 24.27 16.19 44.18
C ASP A 93 25.47 15.28 43.86
N HIS A 94 26.14 15.57 42.73
CA HIS A 94 27.52 16.10 42.75
C HIS A 94 27.95 16.66 41.38
N ASP A 95 28.29 17.95 41.42
CA ASP A 95 29.36 18.68 40.72
C ASP A 95 29.39 18.81 39.19
N GLU A 96 28.94 20.01 38.80
CA GLU A 96 29.27 20.79 37.60
C GLU A 96 30.80 21.13 37.54
N PRO A 97 31.37 21.70 36.45
CA PRO A 97 31.14 23.13 36.20
C PRO A 97 31.09 23.62 34.73
N LEU A 98 30.19 24.59 34.55
CA LEU A 98 30.36 25.90 33.89
C LEU A 98 30.56 25.91 32.35
N ILE A 99 29.90 26.77 31.57
CA ILE A 99 29.80 28.23 31.70
C ILE A 99 28.52 28.75 30.99
N SER A 100 27.64 29.42 31.75
CA SER A 100 27.09 30.80 31.57
C SER A 100 26.92 31.37 30.15
N THR A 101 25.88 32.13 29.75
CA THR A 101 24.98 33.09 30.45
C THR A 101 24.05 33.68 29.37
N SER A 102 22.72 33.69 29.54
CA SER A 102 21.87 34.77 30.09
C SER A 102 21.35 35.81 29.06
N ILE A 103 20.02 35.97 28.93
CA ILE A 103 19.16 37.06 29.52
C ILE A 103 18.98 38.21 28.49
N MET A 104 17.84 38.88 28.27
CA MET A 104 16.44 38.82 28.72
C MET A 104 15.64 39.87 27.90
N SER A 105 14.31 39.83 28.09
CA SER A 105 13.41 41.00 28.24
C SER A 105 12.64 41.53 27.02
N SER A 106 11.35 41.16 27.00
CA SER A 106 10.12 41.94 26.73
C SER A 106 10.11 43.31 27.49
N PRO A 107 9.09 44.23 27.44
CA PRO A 107 7.64 44.00 27.17
C PRO A 107 6.78 45.17 26.58
N SER A 108 5.45 44.92 26.51
CA SER A 108 4.34 45.88 26.74
C SER A 108 3.94 46.87 25.60
N LEU A 109 2.69 47.30 25.36
CA LEU A 109 1.33 47.13 25.93
C LEU A 109 0.30 48.00 25.14
N LEU A 110 -1.01 47.69 25.27
CA LEU A 110 -2.24 48.52 25.03
C LEU A 110 -2.69 48.81 23.58
N ALA A 111 -3.96 49.01 23.20
CA ALA A 111 -5.34 48.72 23.65
C ALA A 111 -6.28 49.50 22.68
N ILE A 112 -7.59 49.20 22.68
CA ILE A 112 -8.77 50.02 22.27
C ILE A 112 -9.57 49.52 21.03
N ASP A 113 -10.79 49.04 21.33
CA ASP A 113 -12.03 48.85 20.53
C ASP A 113 -12.84 50.19 20.50
N PRO A 114 -14.05 50.43 19.92
CA PRO A 114 -14.99 49.62 19.10
C PRO A 114 -15.74 50.38 17.95
N GLN A 115 -16.71 49.68 17.31
CA GLN A 115 -18.04 50.13 16.79
C GLN A 115 -18.35 49.97 15.26
N VAL A 116 -19.06 48.89 14.86
CA VAL A 116 -20.53 48.77 14.54
C VAL A 116 -21.25 49.98 13.86
N PRO A 117 -22.35 49.88 13.05
CA PRO A 117 -22.93 48.83 12.15
C PRO A 117 -23.50 49.37 10.79
N GLY A 118 -24.04 48.45 9.98
CA GLY A 118 -25.33 48.63 9.30
C GLY A 118 -25.32 48.43 7.78
N ASP A 119 -26.37 48.01 7.10
CA ASP A 119 -27.66 47.41 7.43
C ASP A 119 -28.35 47.12 6.05
N ILE A 120 -29.36 46.25 6.04
CA ILE A 120 -30.52 46.14 5.11
C ILE A 120 -30.40 45.70 3.62
N ASN A 121 -31.06 44.55 3.35
CA ASN A 121 -32.18 44.31 2.39
C ASN A 121 -31.99 44.49 0.87
N GLU A 122 -32.68 43.81 -0.05
CA GLU A 122 -33.75 42.80 -0.05
C GLU A 122 -33.90 42.27 -1.50
N ARG A 123 -34.29 40.98 -1.62
CA ARG A 123 -35.30 40.41 -2.56
C ARG A 123 -35.22 40.74 -4.06
N SER A 124 -35.25 39.69 -4.88
CA SER A 124 -36.47 39.25 -5.62
C SER A 124 -36.22 38.01 -6.51
N ILE A 125 -37.03 36.97 -6.29
CA ILE A 125 -37.30 35.77 -7.12
C ILE A 125 -38.54 36.10 -7.99
N PRO A 126 -38.68 35.71 -9.28
CA PRO A 126 -39.22 34.39 -9.72
C PRO A 126 -38.73 33.93 -11.11
N SER A 127 -38.99 32.73 -11.66
CA SER A 127 -39.51 31.41 -11.29
C SER A 127 -39.39 30.54 -12.57
N THR A 128 -39.29 29.22 -12.38
CA THR A 128 -39.86 28.12 -13.20
C THR A 128 -39.26 27.76 -14.57
N GLY A 129 -38.81 26.50 -14.68
CA GLY A 129 -38.72 25.76 -15.95
C GLY A 129 -38.11 24.36 -15.84
N SER A 130 -38.87 23.37 -15.36
CA SER A 130 -38.47 21.97 -15.21
C SER A 130 -38.51 21.14 -16.51
N ALA A 131 -37.50 20.28 -16.74
CA ALA A 131 -37.55 18.87 -17.23
C ALA A 131 -36.25 18.46 -18.00
N PRO A 132 -35.97 17.16 -18.26
CA PRO A 132 -35.94 15.99 -17.38
C PRO A 132 -34.59 15.21 -17.46
N TYR A 133 -34.43 14.28 -16.51
CA TYR A 133 -33.29 13.40 -16.25
C TYR A 133 -33.02 12.34 -17.33
N THR A 134 -31.73 11.99 -17.49
CA THR A 134 -31.26 10.68 -17.98
C THR A 134 -30.20 10.13 -17.01
N GLU A 135 -30.49 8.96 -16.43
CA GLU A 135 -29.60 8.19 -15.57
C GLU A 135 -28.46 7.56 -16.37
N ASP A 136 -27.23 7.65 -15.88
CA ASP A 136 -26.11 6.82 -16.36
C ASP A 136 -25.47 6.05 -15.19
N ALA A 137 -25.30 4.75 -15.44
CA ALA A 137 -24.95 3.74 -14.47
C ALA A 137 -23.45 3.74 -14.13
N VAL A 138 -23.15 3.63 -12.83
CA VAL A 138 -21.80 3.44 -12.29
C VAL A 138 -21.29 2.03 -12.64
N ALA A 139 -20.26 1.96 -13.49
CA ALA A 139 -19.57 0.73 -13.83
C ALA A 139 -18.42 0.44 -12.83
N VAL A 140 -18.51 -0.68 -12.12
CA VAL A 140 -17.42 -1.27 -11.32
C VAL A 140 -16.45 -1.99 -12.27
N PRO A 141 -15.12 -1.70 -12.26
CA PRO A 141 -14.19 -2.42 -13.11
C PRO A 141 -13.96 -3.83 -12.58
N ASN A 142 -14.44 -4.84 -13.31
CA ASN A 142 -14.02 -6.22 -13.14
C ASN A 142 -12.56 -6.36 -13.61
N HIS A 143 -11.66 -6.72 -12.71
CA HIS A 143 -10.33 -7.23 -13.06
C HIS A 143 -10.50 -8.53 -13.88
N ARG A 144 -10.23 -8.44 -15.18
CA ARG A 144 -9.96 -9.61 -16.03
C ARG A 144 -8.46 -9.66 -16.28
N ASP A 145 -7.84 -10.76 -15.88
CA ASP A 145 -6.50 -11.15 -16.30
C ASP A 145 -6.45 -11.24 -17.85
N PRO A 146 -5.38 -10.76 -18.50
CA PRO A 146 -5.13 -11.11 -19.89
C PRO A 146 -4.59 -12.53 -20.00
N ASP A 147 -5.17 -13.32 -20.90
CA ASP A 147 -4.70 -14.66 -21.27
C ASP A 147 -3.21 -14.68 -21.67
N PRO A 148 -2.48 -15.79 -21.44
CA PRO A 148 -1.06 -15.88 -21.73
C PRO A 148 -0.81 -16.02 -23.24
N VAL A 149 -0.19 -15.00 -23.84
CA VAL A 149 0.40 -15.12 -25.17
C VAL A 149 1.73 -15.88 -25.04
N LEU A 150 1.78 -17.08 -25.61
CA LEU A 150 2.98 -17.89 -25.78
C LEU A 150 3.87 -17.25 -26.86
N ASP A 151 4.92 -16.54 -26.45
CA ASP A 151 5.98 -16.09 -27.36
C ASP A 151 7.17 -17.08 -27.29
N ILE A 152 7.28 -17.93 -28.31
CA ILE A 152 8.47 -18.71 -28.65
C ILE A 152 9.23 -17.92 -29.72
N VAL A 153 10.42 -17.37 -29.45
CA VAL A 153 11.48 -17.19 -30.46
C VAL A 153 12.87 -17.17 -29.80
N SER A 154 13.77 -17.89 -30.48
CA SER A 154 15.17 -18.22 -30.24
C SER A 154 16.20 -17.09 -30.46
N ASP A 155 17.37 -17.30 -29.87
CA ASP A 155 18.74 -16.90 -30.23
C ASP A 155 19.00 -15.57 -30.95
N THR A 156 19.80 -14.73 -30.28
CA THR A 156 20.71 -13.81 -30.98
C THR A 156 22.10 -13.83 -30.33
N THR A 157 23.06 -14.37 -31.06
CA THR A 157 24.51 -14.26 -30.85
C THR A 157 25.00 -12.81 -30.76
N PRO A 158 26.11 -12.54 -30.04
CA PRO A 158 26.64 -11.20 -29.83
C PRO A 158 27.41 -10.69 -31.06
N GLY A 159 26.94 -9.59 -31.66
CA GLY A 159 27.55 -8.94 -32.81
C GLY A 159 27.93 -7.49 -32.52
N THR A 160 29.24 -7.27 -32.35
CA THR A 160 30.07 -6.12 -32.75
C THR A 160 29.63 -4.69 -32.41
N SER A 161 30.47 -4.05 -31.59
CA SER A 161 30.50 -2.61 -31.27
C SER A 161 30.52 -1.70 -32.52
N PRO A 162 29.71 -0.63 -32.60
CA PRO A 162 29.94 0.46 -33.54
C PRO A 162 30.87 1.51 -32.93
N GLN A 163 31.83 1.93 -33.74
CA GLN A 163 32.77 3.00 -33.44
C GLN A 163 32.10 4.36 -33.24
N VAL A 164 32.76 5.15 -32.41
CA VAL A 164 32.54 6.56 -32.07
C VAL A 164 32.37 7.44 -33.31
N GLY A 165 31.30 8.24 -33.33
CA GLY A 165 31.07 9.36 -34.24
C GLY A 165 30.05 10.34 -33.65
N ASP A 166 30.51 11.57 -33.40
CA ASP A 166 29.82 12.84 -33.12
C ASP A 166 28.60 12.90 -32.18
N GLY A 167 28.86 13.39 -30.96
CA GLY A 167 28.11 14.50 -30.32
C GLY A 167 26.73 14.26 -29.73
N GLU A 168 26.03 13.17 -30.04
CA GLU A 168 24.72 12.91 -29.42
C GLU A 168 24.84 12.21 -28.06
N PRO A 169 24.20 12.76 -27.00
CA PRO A 169 24.22 12.13 -25.69
C PRO A 169 23.57 10.75 -25.76
N SER A 170 24.14 9.79 -25.04
CA SER A 170 23.59 8.44 -24.96
C SER A 170 22.12 8.46 -24.49
N PRO A 171 21.31 7.43 -24.80
CA PRO A 171 19.91 7.38 -24.33
C PRO A 171 19.76 7.54 -22.81
N ILE A 172 20.74 7.07 -22.04
CA ILE A 172 20.80 7.24 -20.58
C ILE A 172 21.06 8.70 -20.22
N GLU A 173 22.03 9.36 -20.86
CA GLU A 173 22.36 10.76 -20.59
C GLU A 173 21.20 11.70 -20.96
N HIS A 174 20.51 11.46 -22.07
CA HIS A 174 19.33 12.21 -22.45
C HIS A 174 18.20 12.06 -21.42
N LEU A 175 17.92 10.82 -20.99
CA LEU A 175 16.90 10.56 -19.98
C LEU A 175 17.29 11.10 -18.59
N ALA A 176 18.57 11.02 -18.23
CA ALA A 176 19.10 11.59 -17.00
C ALA A 176 18.93 13.11 -16.99
N GLN A 177 19.15 13.77 -18.13
CA GLN A 177 18.90 15.20 -18.27
C GLN A 177 17.43 15.53 -18.04
N GLU A 178 16.52 14.80 -18.68
CA GLU A 178 15.08 15.00 -18.53
C GLU A 178 14.61 14.81 -17.07
N LEU A 179 15.06 13.74 -16.40
CA LEU A 179 14.69 13.46 -15.02
C LEU A 179 15.32 14.45 -14.04
N ALA A 180 16.58 14.86 -14.25
CA ALA A 180 17.20 15.89 -13.43
C ALA A 180 16.44 17.22 -13.55
N GLU A 181 16.07 17.63 -14.77
CA GLU A 181 15.26 18.83 -14.99
C GLU A 181 13.88 18.72 -14.33
N GLN A 182 13.19 17.57 -14.43
CA GLN A 182 11.92 17.30 -13.74
C GLN A 182 12.06 17.45 -12.22
N LEU A 183 13.10 16.85 -11.64
CA LEU A 183 13.37 16.89 -10.21
C LEU A 183 13.67 18.32 -9.74
N ILE A 184 14.31 19.15 -10.58
CA ILE A 184 14.55 20.58 -10.30
C ILE A 184 13.25 21.39 -10.40
N LYS A 185 12.49 21.21 -11.49
CA LYS A 185 11.25 21.92 -11.77
C LYS A 185 10.26 20.97 -12.42
N PHE A 186 9.07 20.90 -11.86
CA PHE A 186 8.02 20.04 -12.42
C PHE A 186 7.65 20.48 -13.84
N HIS A 187 7.72 19.56 -14.81
CA HIS A 187 7.31 19.79 -16.19
C HIS A 187 5.83 19.49 -16.38
N GLY A 188 4.99 20.42 -15.93
CA GLY A 188 3.56 20.41 -16.19
C GLY A 188 3.19 21.09 -17.51
N CYS A 189 1.93 21.48 -17.62
CA CYS A 189 1.44 22.30 -18.72
C CYS A 189 1.96 23.75 -18.63
N CYS A 190 2.00 24.47 -19.75
CA CYS A 190 2.37 25.88 -19.77
C CYS A 190 1.22 26.79 -19.30
N ASN A 191 1.52 28.07 -19.07
CA ASN A 191 0.55 29.07 -18.59
C ASN A 191 -0.67 29.19 -19.50
N GLU A 192 -0.47 29.14 -20.82
CA GLU A 192 -1.55 29.18 -21.80
C GLU A 192 -2.47 27.95 -21.66
N CYS A 193 -1.91 26.77 -21.39
CA CYS A 193 -2.69 25.57 -21.13
C CYS A 193 -3.43 25.63 -19.79
N HIS A 194 -2.84 26.24 -18.75
CA HIS A 194 -3.54 26.52 -17.48
C HIS A 194 -4.74 27.44 -17.71
N GLN A 195 -4.54 28.51 -18.47
CA GLN A 195 -5.59 29.46 -18.82
C GLN A 195 -6.66 28.81 -19.70
N ALA A 196 -6.28 28.00 -20.69
CA ALA A 196 -7.22 27.28 -21.55
C ALA A 196 -8.05 26.26 -20.76
N ALA A 197 -7.42 25.50 -19.85
CA ALA A 197 -8.13 24.58 -18.96
C ALA A 197 -9.11 25.32 -18.04
N ARG A 198 -8.69 26.47 -17.51
CA ARG A 198 -9.57 27.36 -16.72
C ARG A 198 -10.72 27.92 -17.56
N SER A 199 -10.47 28.44 -18.75
CA SER A 199 -11.51 28.97 -19.65
C SER A 199 -12.49 27.87 -20.06
N HIS A 200 -12.01 26.69 -20.43
CA HIS A 200 -12.86 25.54 -20.72
C HIS A 200 -13.67 25.10 -19.50
N HIS A 201 -13.14 25.26 -18.28
CA HIS A 201 -13.93 25.05 -17.06
C HIS A 201 -15.02 26.12 -16.94
N MET A 202 -14.68 27.40 -17.14
CA MET A 202 -15.63 28.52 -17.07
C MET A 202 -16.71 28.53 -18.17
N GLU A 203 -16.48 27.82 -19.29
CA GLU A 203 -17.46 27.59 -20.35
C GLU A 203 -18.55 26.57 -19.95
N ASP A 204 -18.33 25.80 -18.87
CA ASP A 204 -19.33 24.90 -18.34
C ASP A 204 -20.55 25.72 -17.84
N PRO A 205 -21.77 25.43 -18.33
CA PRO A 205 -22.95 26.20 -17.96
C PRO A 205 -23.40 25.99 -16.51
N ASN A 206 -22.78 25.03 -15.81
CA ASN A 206 -23.06 24.74 -14.40
C ASN A 206 -22.54 25.84 -13.47
N TYR A 207 -23.05 25.85 -12.25
CA TYR A 207 -22.68 26.85 -11.25
C TYR A 207 -21.35 26.46 -10.59
N HIS A 208 -20.31 27.27 -10.72
CA HIS A 208 -19.04 27.07 -10.03
C HIS A 208 -19.15 27.49 -8.57
N ILE A 209 -18.59 26.66 -7.69
CA ILE A 209 -18.54 26.89 -6.25
C ILE A 209 -17.16 26.48 -5.73
N ALA A 210 -16.62 27.23 -4.78
CA ALA A 210 -15.40 26.84 -4.09
C ALA A 210 -15.64 25.57 -3.25
N LEU A 211 -14.63 24.74 -2.99
CA LEU A 211 -14.72 23.59 -2.08
C LEU A 211 -15.09 24.02 -0.64
N ALA A 212 -14.50 25.08 -0.10
CA ALA A 212 -14.83 25.59 1.24
C ALA A 212 -16.28 26.06 1.30
N GLU A 213 -16.72 26.80 0.27
CA GLU A 213 -18.09 27.25 0.12
C GLU A 213 -19.05 26.05 -0.02
N TYR A 214 -18.70 25.05 -0.81
CA TYR A 214 -19.47 23.81 -0.95
C TYR A 214 -19.67 23.09 0.39
N LEU A 215 -18.65 23.07 1.26
CA LEU A 215 -18.75 22.49 2.60
C LEU A 215 -19.66 23.31 3.53
N GLU A 216 -19.69 24.63 3.41
CA GLU A 216 -20.60 25.49 4.18
C GLU A 216 -22.07 25.32 3.75
N PHE A 217 -22.31 25.08 2.46
CA PHE A 217 -23.66 24.90 1.90
C PHE A 217 -24.16 23.45 1.90
N THR A 218 -23.36 22.49 2.37
CA THR A 218 -23.83 21.11 2.56
C THR A 218 -24.48 21.02 3.95
N PRO A 219 -25.82 21.04 4.06
CA PRO A 219 -26.50 21.18 5.35
C PRO A 219 -26.37 19.88 6.12
N GLU A 220 -25.70 19.95 7.28
CA GLU A 220 -25.33 18.84 8.16
C GLU A 220 -24.53 17.78 7.39
N LEU A 221 -23.21 17.73 7.58
CA LEU A 221 -22.24 16.76 6.98
C LEU A 221 -22.54 15.27 7.27
N GLY A 222 -23.77 14.95 7.69
CA GLY A 222 -24.16 13.69 8.27
C GLY A 222 -23.76 13.62 9.74
N PRO A 223 -24.38 12.69 10.49
CA PRO A 223 -23.86 12.33 11.80
C PRO A 223 -22.42 11.80 11.66
N ASP A 224 -21.53 12.10 12.61
CA ASP A 224 -20.19 11.52 12.65
C ASP A 224 -20.29 9.99 12.77
N ILE A 225 -20.06 9.33 11.63
CA ILE A 225 -20.04 7.88 11.59
C ILE A 225 -18.68 7.38 12.08
N LEU A 226 -17.57 7.99 11.68
CA LEU A 226 -16.23 7.46 11.93
C LEU A 226 -15.85 7.46 13.41
N GLY A 227 -16.25 8.48 14.17
CA GLY A 227 -16.00 8.58 15.61
C GLY A 227 -16.83 7.64 16.47
N SER A 228 -17.89 7.05 15.90
CA SER A 228 -18.74 6.11 16.63
C SER A 228 -18.05 4.75 16.82
N ASP A 229 -17.94 4.32 18.08
CA ASP A 229 -17.43 3.02 18.51
C ASP A 229 -18.45 1.88 18.34
N THR A 230 -19.62 2.15 17.77
CA THR A 230 -20.71 1.19 17.58
C THR A 230 -21.16 1.10 16.12
N ILE A 231 -21.84 0.00 15.80
CA ILE A 231 -22.55 -0.14 14.53
C ILE A 231 -23.89 0.57 14.66
N ALA A 232 -24.19 1.41 13.68
CA ALA A 232 -25.46 2.09 13.57
C ALA A 232 -26.62 1.09 13.58
N ARG A 233 -27.59 1.36 14.45
CA ARG A 233 -28.82 0.60 14.64
C ARG A 233 -29.98 1.37 14.03
N GLN A 234 -31.08 0.67 13.76
CA GLN A 234 -32.31 1.30 13.26
C GLN A 234 -32.82 2.43 14.17
N LYS A 235 -32.66 2.28 15.50
CA LYS A 235 -33.02 3.31 16.48
C LYS A 235 -32.17 4.58 16.42
N ASP A 236 -30.99 4.52 15.81
CA ASP A 236 -30.11 5.68 15.68
C ASP A 236 -30.56 6.60 14.53
N ASP A 237 -31.52 6.12 13.72
CA ASP A 237 -32.22 6.83 12.65
C ASP A 237 -31.32 7.74 11.82
N LEU A 238 -30.17 7.22 11.38
CA LEU A 238 -29.19 8.01 10.62
C LEU A 238 -29.80 8.62 9.35
N ALA A 239 -30.79 7.94 8.76
CA ALA A 239 -31.51 8.43 7.59
C ALA A 239 -32.46 9.58 7.94
N GLY A 240 -33.12 9.54 9.10
CA GLY A 240 -33.96 10.63 9.61
C GLY A 240 -33.18 11.80 10.19
N LYS A 241 -31.90 11.59 10.56
CA LYS A 241 -30.96 12.66 10.94
C LYS A 241 -30.55 13.57 9.79
N LEU A 242 -30.82 13.17 8.54
CA LEU A 242 -30.59 14.01 7.37
C LEU A 242 -31.92 14.34 6.72
N SER A 243 -32.14 15.63 6.42
CA SER A 243 -33.28 16.05 5.63
C SER A 243 -33.31 15.30 4.27
N PRO A 244 -34.49 15.03 3.68
CA PRO A 244 -34.57 14.48 2.32
C PRO A 244 -33.71 15.24 1.31
N GLU A 245 -33.66 16.57 1.44
CA GLU A 245 -32.85 17.48 0.64
C GLU A 245 -31.36 17.24 0.85
N SER A 246 -30.88 17.19 2.11
CA SER A 246 -29.48 16.89 2.44
C SER A 246 -29.06 15.51 1.93
N ARG A 247 -29.93 14.50 2.03
CA ARG A 247 -29.65 13.15 1.50
C ARG A 247 -29.49 13.17 -0.03
N ARG A 248 -30.37 13.88 -0.72
CA ARG A 248 -30.30 14.03 -2.18
C ARG A 248 -29.02 14.76 -2.61
N GLN A 249 -28.62 15.78 -1.84
CA GLN A 249 -27.39 16.53 -2.08
C GLN A 249 -26.15 15.66 -1.85
N VAL A 250 -26.06 14.95 -0.72
CA VAL A 250 -24.90 14.11 -0.38
C VAL A 250 -24.74 12.91 -1.32
N PHE A 251 -25.82 12.19 -1.64
CA PHE A 251 -25.72 10.95 -2.44
C PHE A 251 -25.79 11.17 -3.95
N CYS A 252 -26.43 12.25 -4.41
CA CYS A 252 -26.63 12.50 -5.84
C CYS A 252 -25.97 13.78 -6.32
N GLY A 253 -25.46 14.64 -5.44
CA GLY A 253 -24.97 15.98 -5.80
C GLY A 253 -26.07 16.96 -6.16
N ILE A 254 -27.34 16.67 -5.83
CA ILE A 254 -28.51 17.43 -6.27
C ILE A 254 -29.22 18.02 -5.07
N ASP A 255 -29.35 19.34 -5.03
CA ASP A 255 -30.13 20.05 -4.01
C ASP A 255 -31.32 20.79 -4.64
N SER A 256 -31.77 21.87 -3.98
CA SER A 256 -32.87 22.72 -4.46
C SER A 256 -32.46 23.68 -5.58
N ARG A 257 -31.17 23.76 -5.94
CA ARG A 257 -30.67 24.59 -7.04
C ARG A 257 -31.10 24.00 -8.39
N GLU A 258 -31.32 24.89 -9.36
CA GLU A 258 -31.70 24.51 -10.73
C GLU A 258 -30.54 23.87 -11.51
N LYS A 259 -29.29 24.13 -11.09
CA LYS A 259 -28.06 23.60 -11.70
C LYS A 259 -27.20 22.91 -10.64
N VAL A 260 -26.57 21.80 -11.03
CA VAL A 260 -25.65 21.06 -10.17
C VAL A 260 -24.40 21.92 -9.92
N PRO A 261 -23.97 22.09 -8.66
CA PRO A 261 -22.73 22.80 -8.37
C PRO A 261 -21.51 22.03 -8.89
N TYR A 262 -20.58 22.74 -9.50
CA TYR A 262 -19.28 22.21 -9.91
C TYR A 262 -18.22 22.79 -8.99
N VAL A 263 -17.56 21.93 -8.21
CA VAL A 263 -16.50 22.34 -7.30
C VAL A 263 -15.30 22.79 -8.13
N TYR A 264 -15.03 24.10 -8.12
CA TYR A 264 -13.92 24.71 -8.82
C TYR A 264 -12.80 25.04 -7.85
N LEU A 265 -11.74 24.25 -7.91
CA LEU A 265 -10.62 24.33 -6.97
C LEU A 265 -9.81 25.62 -7.06
N GLY A 266 -9.87 26.34 -8.17
CA GLY A 266 -9.14 27.59 -8.36
C GLY A 266 -9.71 28.78 -7.58
N GLU A 267 -10.94 28.71 -7.06
CA GLU A 267 -11.52 29.77 -6.22
C GLU A 267 -11.07 29.71 -4.76
N ASP A 268 -10.72 28.52 -4.28
CA ASP A 268 -10.25 28.28 -2.90
C ASP A 268 -8.75 28.38 -2.72
N GLU A 269 -8.01 28.55 -3.81
CA GLU A 269 -6.56 28.51 -3.80
C GLU A 269 -6.00 29.63 -2.92
N ARG A 270 -5.40 29.23 -1.79
CA ARG A 270 -4.73 30.16 -0.89
C ARG A 270 -3.23 30.09 -1.12
N VAL A 271 -2.75 31.08 -1.83
CA VAL A 271 -1.33 31.32 -2.07
C VAL A 271 -0.80 32.16 -0.92
N THR A 272 -0.20 31.56 0.11
CA THR A 272 0.40 32.34 1.21
C THR A 272 1.92 32.31 1.20
N ASP A 273 2.55 31.13 1.12
CA ASP A 273 4.01 30.98 1.13
C ASP A 273 4.50 30.01 0.02
N ASN A 274 5.77 30.17 -0.39
CA ASN A 274 6.44 29.26 -1.34
C ASN A 274 6.59 27.85 -0.76
N ALA A 275 6.43 26.82 -1.58
CA ALA A 275 6.66 25.44 -1.16
C ALA A 275 8.14 25.05 -1.25
N GLY A 276 8.67 24.36 -0.25
CA GLY A 276 10.03 23.83 -0.23
C GLY A 276 10.12 22.45 -0.86
N ILE A 277 11.21 22.17 -1.56
CA ILE A 277 11.51 20.84 -2.10
C ILE A 277 12.43 20.08 -1.15
N THR A 278 12.15 18.80 -0.96
CA THR A 278 13.05 17.81 -0.36
C THR A 278 13.23 16.62 -1.29
N PHE A 279 14.37 15.94 -1.16
CA PHE A 279 14.70 14.73 -1.90
C PHE A 279 14.93 13.58 -0.93
N ASP A 280 14.61 12.36 -1.36
CA ASP A 280 14.90 11.13 -0.63
C ASP A 280 15.12 9.95 -1.57
N ILE A 281 15.66 8.86 -1.02
CA ILE A 281 15.62 7.53 -1.63
C ILE A 281 14.60 6.74 -0.81
N ASP A 282 13.46 6.35 -1.39
CA ASP A 282 12.42 5.61 -0.65
C ASP A 282 12.70 4.11 -0.59
N SER A 283 13.32 3.58 -1.65
CA SER A 283 13.63 2.17 -1.71
C SER A 283 14.86 1.91 -2.57
N VAL A 284 15.49 0.77 -2.31
CA VAL A 284 16.61 0.23 -3.06
C VAL A 284 16.39 -1.26 -3.27
N VAL A 285 16.65 -1.74 -4.48
CA VAL A 285 16.60 -3.15 -4.82
C VAL A 285 17.90 -3.57 -5.49
N ALA A 286 18.48 -4.69 -5.07
CA ALA A 286 19.70 -5.25 -5.62
C ALA A 286 19.64 -6.79 -5.62
N PHE A 287 20.49 -7.42 -6.43
CA PHE A 287 20.66 -8.87 -6.46
C PHE A 287 22.09 -9.25 -6.06
N PRO A 288 22.37 -9.50 -4.78
CA PRO A 288 23.70 -9.91 -4.36
C PRO A 288 24.09 -11.31 -4.89
N SER A 289 25.38 -11.51 -5.14
CA SER A 289 25.94 -12.82 -5.49
C SER A 289 26.33 -13.66 -4.28
N ASN A 290 26.43 -13.04 -3.09
CA ASN A 290 26.85 -13.68 -1.83
C ASN A 290 26.19 -13.01 -0.61
N LEU A 291 25.99 -13.77 0.47
CA LEU A 291 25.51 -13.26 1.77
C LEU A 291 26.50 -12.29 2.43
N ALA A 292 27.79 -12.36 2.11
CA ALA A 292 28.82 -11.42 2.55
C ALA A 292 28.58 -9.96 2.10
N VAL A 293 27.54 -9.71 1.29
CA VAL A 293 27.00 -8.37 1.05
C VAL A 293 26.68 -7.61 2.35
N ALA A 294 26.38 -8.31 3.45
CA ALA A 294 26.08 -7.71 4.74
C ALA A 294 27.35 -7.50 5.59
N LYS A 295 27.96 -6.30 5.50
CA LYS A 295 29.26 -5.97 6.11
C LYS A 295 29.31 -6.14 7.63
N GLN A 296 28.20 -5.90 8.31
CA GLN A 296 28.12 -5.96 9.78
C GLN A 296 27.39 -7.21 10.27
N GLY A 297 27.05 -8.13 9.38
CA GLY A 297 26.29 -9.34 9.70
C GLY A 297 24.78 -9.20 9.46
N ILE A 298 24.05 -10.25 9.81
CA ILE A 298 22.62 -10.41 9.50
C ILE A 298 21.83 -10.78 10.76
N HIS A 299 20.71 -10.11 10.99
CA HIS A 299 19.64 -10.59 11.87
C HIS A 299 18.81 -11.64 11.13
N TRP A 300 19.25 -12.90 11.21
CA TRP A 300 18.66 -14.05 10.54
C TRP A 300 17.35 -14.48 11.20
N SER A 301 16.33 -14.76 10.38
CA SER A 301 14.98 -15.14 10.81
C SER A 301 14.69 -16.61 10.43
N PRO A 302 14.76 -17.60 11.33
CA PRO A 302 14.71 -19.02 10.97
C PRO A 302 13.30 -19.55 10.62
N THR A 303 12.29 -18.69 10.56
CA THR A 303 10.89 -19.04 10.29
C THR A 303 10.32 -18.20 9.14
N GLN A 304 9.41 -18.79 8.35
CA GLN A 304 8.69 -18.09 7.28
C GLN A 304 7.54 -17.24 7.84
N MET A 305 7.84 -16.00 8.24
CA MET A 305 6.83 -15.07 8.75
C MET A 305 6.06 -14.39 7.61
N ALA A 306 4.75 -14.65 7.51
CA ALA A 306 3.88 -14.11 6.44
C ALA A 306 3.83 -12.57 6.35
N VAL A 307 4.12 -11.86 7.45
CA VAL A 307 4.16 -10.39 7.47
C VAL A 307 5.36 -9.79 6.74
N SER A 308 6.35 -10.61 6.41
CA SER A 308 7.59 -10.18 5.76
C SER A 308 7.68 -10.64 4.31
N ASP A 309 6.63 -11.24 3.75
CA ASP A 309 6.63 -11.74 2.38
C ASP A 309 6.50 -10.59 1.36
N LEU A 310 7.07 -10.78 0.17
CA LEU A 310 6.86 -9.89 -0.97
C LEU A 310 5.42 -10.06 -1.47
N GLN A 311 4.59 -9.02 -1.27
CA GLN A 311 3.16 -9.06 -1.63
C GLN A 311 2.80 -8.29 -2.89
N SER A 312 3.69 -7.45 -3.42
CA SER A 312 3.40 -6.56 -4.54
C SER A 312 4.49 -6.59 -5.60
N ASP A 313 4.13 -6.19 -6.82
CA ASP A 313 5.09 -6.05 -7.90
C ASP A 313 6.20 -5.05 -7.54
N LEU A 314 7.43 -5.43 -7.90
CA LEU A 314 8.62 -4.59 -7.81
C LEU A 314 8.88 -3.90 -9.16
N HIS A 315 8.01 -4.06 -10.16
CA HIS A 315 8.14 -3.51 -11.50
C HIS A 315 9.48 -3.86 -12.17
N LEU A 316 10.13 -4.93 -11.71
CA LEU A 316 11.40 -5.44 -12.25
C LEU A 316 11.13 -6.31 -13.48
N ARG A 317 12.19 -6.72 -14.17
CA ARG A 317 12.06 -7.77 -15.17
C ARG A 317 11.61 -9.05 -14.48
N SER A 318 10.70 -9.78 -15.13
CA SER A 318 10.28 -11.09 -14.65
C SER A 318 11.47 -12.06 -14.72
N ILE A 319 11.58 -12.95 -13.73
CA ILE A 319 12.66 -13.93 -13.61
C ILE A 319 12.16 -15.27 -14.18
N PRO A 320 12.99 -16.02 -14.93
CA PRO A 320 12.63 -17.35 -15.40
C PRO A 320 12.48 -18.32 -14.22
N VAL A 321 11.39 -19.08 -14.22
CA VAL A 321 11.10 -20.15 -13.27
C VAL A 321 10.82 -21.44 -14.02
N THR A 322 11.11 -22.56 -13.37
CA THR A 322 10.92 -23.90 -13.96
C THR A 322 9.94 -24.68 -13.10
N TYR A 323 8.97 -25.34 -13.73
CA TYR A 323 8.05 -26.25 -13.04
C TYR A 323 7.71 -27.45 -13.90
N THR A 324 7.27 -28.53 -13.25
CA THR A 324 6.76 -29.73 -13.93
C THR A 324 5.24 -29.77 -13.79
N ASP A 325 4.53 -29.93 -14.90
CA ASP A 325 3.07 -30.02 -14.89
C ASP A 325 2.56 -31.39 -14.40
N MET A 326 1.23 -31.52 -14.27
CA MET A 326 0.59 -32.78 -13.84
C MET A 326 0.86 -33.97 -14.78
N ASN A 327 1.30 -33.73 -16.01
CA ASN A 327 1.63 -34.77 -16.98
C ASN A 327 3.14 -35.12 -16.98
N GLY A 328 3.92 -34.53 -16.07
CA GLY A 328 5.36 -34.74 -15.98
C GLY A 328 6.18 -33.94 -17.00
N LYS A 329 5.57 -32.95 -17.68
CA LYS A 329 6.28 -32.12 -18.67
C LYS A 329 6.91 -30.91 -17.98
N LEU A 330 8.18 -30.67 -18.30
CA LEU A 330 8.93 -29.49 -17.84
C LEU A 330 8.51 -28.25 -18.63
N HIS A 331 8.27 -27.16 -17.91
CA HIS A 331 7.96 -25.83 -18.46
C HIS A 331 8.90 -24.79 -17.87
N GLN A 332 9.29 -23.82 -18.70
CA GLN A 332 10.03 -22.64 -18.28
C GLN A 332 9.18 -21.41 -18.61
N VAL A 333 8.86 -20.61 -17.60
CA VAL A 333 8.01 -19.41 -17.73
C VAL A 333 8.63 -18.26 -16.98
N HIS A 334 8.27 -17.02 -17.33
CA HIS A 334 8.72 -15.84 -16.59
C HIS A 334 7.67 -15.43 -15.56
N ARG A 335 8.12 -15.08 -14.34
CA ARG A 335 7.26 -14.62 -13.25
C ARG A 335 7.81 -13.36 -12.58
N PRO A 336 6.93 -12.44 -12.13
CA PRO A 336 7.37 -11.30 -11.33
C PRO A 336 7.92 -11.78 -9.99
N VAL A 337 8.85 -11.02 -9.39
CA VAL A 337 9.62 -11.45 -8.22
C VAL A 337 8.74 -11.91 -7.05
N HIS A 338 7.67 -11.18 -6.76
CA HIS A 338 6.75 -11.50 -5.66
C HIS A 338 5.91 -12.78 -5.87
N HIS A 339 5.87 -13.33 -7.09
CA HIS A 339 5.24 -14.63 -7.39
C HIS A 339 6.20 -15.81 -7.26
N ILE A 340 7.50 -15.56 -7.08
CA ILE A 340 8.50 -16.62 -6.94
C ILE A 340 8.50 -17.08 -5.48
N PRO A 341 8.52 -18.41 -5.21
CA PRO A 341 8.65 -18.91 -3.87
C PRO A 341 9.88 -18.33 -3.19
N HIS A 342 9.70 -17.75 -2.00
CA HIS A 342 10.79 -17.07 -1.33
C HIS A 342 10.74 -17.18 0.19
N TYR A 343 11.88 -16.89 0.79
CA TYR A 343 12.10 -16.88 2.22
C TYR A 343 12.78 -15.58 2.62
N THR A 344 12.17 -14.82 3.53
CA THR A 344 12.81 -13.66 4.15
C THR A 344 13.91 -14.13 5.10
N PHE A 345 15.14 -14.16 4.59
CA PHE A 345 16.32 -14.65 5.29
C PHE A 345 16.60 -13.83 6.55
N GLY A 346 16.53 -12.52 6.46
CA GLY A 346 16.85 -11.65 7.58
C GLY A 346 17.00 -10.20 7.20
N ARG A 347 17.59 -9.41 8.09
CA ARG A 347 17.87 -7.98 7.89
C ARG A 347 19.34 -7.68 8.10
N LEU A 348 19.87 -6.70 7.40
CA LEU A 348 21.25 -6.25 7.57
C LEU A 348 21.41 -5.55 8.92
N ILE A 349 22.54 -5.77 9.58
CA ILE A 349 22.93 -5.01 10.77
C ILE A 349 23.56 -3.68 10.34
N GLY A 350 23.24 -2.62 11.06
CA GLY A 350 23.66 -1.26 10.74
C GLY A 350 22.79 -0.59 9.66
N PHE A 351 21.87 -1.35 9.06
CA PHE A 351 20.83 -0.83 8.18
C PHE A 351 19.61 -1.77 8.13
N GLU A 352 18.89 -1.87 9.24
CA GLU A 352 17.84 -2.88 9.48
C GLU A 352 16.58 -2.71 8.62
N ASP A 353 16.44 -1.58 7.93
CA ASP A 353 15.40 -1.37 6.92
C ASP A 353 15.66 -2.18 5.63
N ILE A 354 16.88 -2.71 5.46
CA ILE A 354 17.22 -3.62 4.36
C ILE A 354 16.94 -5.06 4.78
N SER A 355 16.07 -5.72 4.03
CA SER A 355 15.77 -7.15 4.14
C SER A 355 16.44 -7.96 3.03
N LEU A 356 16.89 -9.16 3.37
CA LEU A 356 17.39 -10.15 2.44
C LEU A 356 16.34 -11.24 2.23
N TYR A 357 16.12 -11.62 0.98
CA TYR A 357 15.24 -12.69 0.56
C TYR A 357 16.02 -13.70 -0.25
N LEU A 358 15.73 -14.98 -0.04
CA LEU A 358 16.17 -16.06 -0.92
C LEU A 358 15.00 -16.45 -1.80
N LEU A 359 15.14 -16.25 -3.11
CA LEU A 359 14.15 -16.63 -4.12
C LEU A 359 14.51 -18.02 -4.67
N PHE A 360 13.53 -18.88 -4.87
CA PHE A 360 13.71 -20.25 -5.34
C PHE A 360 12.94 -20.49 -6.65
N PRO A 361 13.54 -20.17 -7.82
CA PRO A 361 12.88 -20.31 -9.12
C PRO A 361 12.40 -21.73 -9.44
N ASN A 362 13.12 -22.74 -8.95
CA ASN A 362 12.84 -24.15 -9.21
C ASN A 362 11.82 -24.76 -8.21
N LEU A 363 11.32 -24.00 -7.24
CA LEU A 363 10.20 -24.36 -6.36
C LEU A 363 8.85 -23.86 -6.88
N TYR A 364 8.83 -23.13 -8.00
CA TYR A 364 7.61 -22.56 -8.54
C TYR A 364 6.61 -23.66 -8.93
N ARG A 365 5.33 -23.43 -8.63
CA ARG A 365 4.23 -24.34 -8.93
C ARG A 365 3.06 -23.54 -9.45
N GLU A 366 2.54 -23.90 -10.62
CA GLU A 366 1.48 -23.14 -11.29
C GLU A 366 0.16 -23.14 -10.48
N GLU A 367 -0.11 -24.22 -9.76
CA GLU A 367 -1.31 -24.34 -8.92
C GLU A 367 -1.22 -23.53 -7.61
N GLN A 368 -0.01 -23.09 -7.23
CA GLN A 368 0.21 -22.39 -5.97
C GLN A 368 -0.09 -20.89 -6.11
N LYS A 369 -1.08 -20.41 -5.35
CA LYS A 369 -1.53 -19.00 -5.39
C LYS A 369 -0.72 -18.05 -4.51
N CYS A 370 0.18 -18.56 -3.68
CA CYS A 370 1.02 -17.74 -2.80
C CYS A 370 2.50 -18.05 -3.03
N SER A 371 3.37 -17.10 -2.70
CA SER A 371 4.83 -17.24 -2.79
C SER A 371 5.47 -17.85 -1.55
N LYS A 372 4.68 -18.28 -0.57
CA LYS A 372 5.17 -19.01 0.60
C LYS A 372 5.73 -20.39 0.19
N ILE A 373 6.89 -20.77 0.71
CA ILE A 373 7.45 -22.11 0.48
C ILE A 373 6.66 -23.13 1.31
N ARG A 374 6.32 -24.28 0.72
CA ARG A 374 5.63 -25.36 1.46
C ARG A 374 6.46 -25.79 2.66
N ASP A 375 5.81 -26.16 3.75
CA ASP A 375 6.48 -26.57 4.99
C ASP A 375 7.48 -27.72 4.75
N GLU A 376 7.16 -28.65 3.83
CA GLU A 376 8.04 -29.77 3.45
C GLU A 376 9.33 -29.30 2.77
N ASP A 377 9.24 -28.39 1.79
CA ASP A 377 10.38 -27.84 1.07
C ASP A 377 11.22 -26.97 2.00
N PHE A 378 10.57 -26.17 2.85
CA PHE A 378 11.28 -25.29 3.77
C PHE A 378 11.96 -26.07 4.90
N ARG A 379 11.36 -27.17 5.38
CA ARG A 379 12.04 -28.09 6.32
C ARG A 379 13.29 -28.68 5.67
N LEU A 380 13.19 -29.14 4.42
CA LEU A 380 14.35 -29.69 3.70
C LEU A 380 15.45 -28.65 3.46
N TRP A 381 15.06 -27.41 3.11
CA TRP A 381 15.99 -26.27 3.02
C TRP A 381 16.72 -26.01 4.34
N MET A 382 15.97 -25.90 5.44
CA MET A 382 16.51 -25.59 6.76
C MET A 382 17.42 -26.70 7.28
N ASP A 383 16.92 -27.93 7.35
CA ASP A 383 17.61 -29.05 8.01
C ASP A 383 18.66 -29.70 7.11
N GLY A 384 18.47 -29.65 5.79
CA GLY A 384 19.37 -30.27 4.82
C GLY A 384 20.48 -29.35 4.30
N ILE A 385 20.26 -28.03 4.28
CA ILE A 385 21.17 -27.08 3.61
C ILE A 385 21.62 -25.97 4.55
N LEU A 386 20.68 -25.14 5.02
CA LEU A 386 21.02 -23.89 5.69
C LEU A 386 21.64 -24.08 7.08
N LEU A 387 21.00 -24.86 7.96
CA LEU A 387 21.53 -25.13 9.30
C LEU A 387 22.87 -25.87 9.24
N PRO A 388 23.04 -26.94 8.43
CA PRO A 388 24.36 -27.56 8.26
C PRO A 388 25.45 -26.57 7.82
N ALA A 389 25.15 -25.66 6.90
CA ALA A 389 26.11 -24.63 6.46
C ALA A 389 26.46 -23.67 7.62
N ILE A 390 25.46 -23.16 8.35
CA ILE A 390 25.68 -22.28 9.51
C ILE A 390 26.50 -22.99 10.60
N TYR A 391 26.13 -24.22 10.97
CA TYR A 391 26.80 -24.97 12.05
C TYR A 391 28.23 -25.37 11.70
N LYS A 392 28.57 -25.43 10.41
CA LYS A 392 29.93 -25.69 9.94
C LYS A 392 30.83 -24.45 10.00
N CYS A 393 30.28 -23.27 9.72
CA CYS A 393 31.05 -22.02 9.65
C CYS A 393 31.12 -21.26 10.98
N CYS A 394 30.10 -21.40 11.83
CA CYS A 394 30.05 -20.69 13.10
C CYS A 394 30.65 -21.53 14.24
N SER A 395 31.24 -20.85 15.23
CA SER A 395 31.84 -21.51 16.40
C SER A 395 30.79 -22.18 17.29
N THR A 396 31.19 -23.21 18.05
CA THR A 396 30.32 -23.90 19.02
C THR A 396 29.69 -22.93 20.03
N ALA A 397 30.45 -21.90 20.44
CA ALA A 397 29.99 -20.88 21.38
C ALA A 397 28.84 -20.01 20.81
N GLN A 398 28.73 -19.90 19.49
CA GLN A 398 27.64 -19.19 18.82
C GLN A 398 26.45 -20.12 18.57
N VAL A 399 26.70 -21.26 17.93
CA VAL A 399 25.62 -22.15 17.45
C VAL A 399 24.86 -22.83 18.58
N GLN A 400 25.40 -22.85 19.81
CA GLN A 400 24.63 -23.26 21.00
C GLN A 400 23.38 -22.41 21.26
N HIS A 401 23.35 -21.18 20.71
CA HIS A 401 22.20 -20.27 20.81
C HIS A 401 21.25 -20.36 19.62
N TYR A 402 21.61 -21.09 18.56
CA TYR A 402 20.81 -21.20 17.34
C TYR A 402 19.84 -22.38 17.43
N PRO A 403 18.72 -22.35 16.69
CA PRO A 403 17.86 -23.51 16.60
C PRO A 403 18.58 -24.65 15.89
N SER A 404 18.33 -25.87 16.37
CA SER A 404 18.94 -27.10 15.86
C SER A 404 18.17 -27.75 14.69
N SER A 405 16.97 -27.25 14.39
CA SER A 405 16.14 -27.72 13.27
C SER A 405 15.03 -26.72 12.91
N TYR A 406 14.38 -26.96 11.77
CA TYR A 406 13.13 -26.30 11.37
C TYR A 406 12.06 -26.42 12.45
N ASP A 407 11.82 -27.63 12.97
CA ASP A 407 10.78 -27.85 13.97
C ASP A 407 11.11 -27.11 15.28
N HIS A 408 12.38 -27.12 15.72
CA HIS A 408 12.82 -26.34 16.88
C HIS A 408 12.53 -24.83 16.68
N SER A 409 12.86 -24.30 15.50
CA SER A 409 12.57 -22.89 15.15
C SER A 409 11.07 -22.56 15.20
N ARG A 410 10.24 -23.44 14.63
CA ARG A 410 8.78 -23.28 14.56
C ARG A 410 8.09 -23.36 15.92
N TYR A 411 8.49 -24.29 16.78
CA TYR A 411 7.90 -24.40 18.12
C TYR A 411 8.35 -23.24 19.02
N ASN A 412 9.62 -22.80 18.91
CA ASN A 412 10.08 -21.62 19.64
C ASN A 412 9.33 -20.34 19.21
N SER A 413 9.06 -20.16 17.92
CA SER A 413 8.32 -18.98 17.44
C SER A 413 6.87 -18.95 17.92
N THR A 414 6.27 -20.09 18.28
CA THR A 414 4.87 -20.12 18.75
C THR A 414 4.73 -20.24 20.26
N ALA A 415 5.81 -20.54 20.98
CA ALA A 415 5.85 -20.75 22.43
C ALA A 415 5.09 -19.68 23.22
N ARG A 416 5.40 -18.38 23.02
CA ARG A 416 4.72 -17.28 23.72
C ARG A 416 3.21 -17.24 23.48
N GLY A 417 2.77 -17.56 22.26
CA GLY A 417 1.37 -17.53 21.88
C GLY A 417 0.59 -18.77 22.31
N VAL A 418 1.25 -19.92 22.45
CA VAL A 418 0.63 -21.24 22.70
C VAL A 418 0.75 -21.66 24.17
N GLU A 419 1.93 -21.55 24.77
CA GLU A 419 2.19 -22.01 26.14
C GLU A 419 1.53 -21.12 27.19
N GLY A 420 1.25 -19.85 26.86
CA GLY A 420 0.55 -18.90 27.72
C GLY A 420 -0.98 -19.00 27.69
N LEU A 421 -1.57 -19.94 26.94
CA LEU A 421 -3.02 -20.05 26.76
C LEU A 421 -3.70 -20.64 28.00
N SER A 422 -4.56 -19.84 28.65
CA SER A 422 -5.38 -20.26 29.80
C SER A 422 -6.89 -20.30 29.54
N GLN A 423 -7.41 -19.70 28.45
CA GLN A 423 -8.82 -19.75 28.01
C GLN A 423 -8.96 -19.74 26.47
N ARG A 424 -10.10 -20.25 25.93
CA ARG A 424 -10.43 -20.40 24.49
C ARG A 424 -10.38 -19.08 23.71
N VAL A 425 -10.11 -18.95 22.39
CA VAL A 425 -9.17 -19.52 21.40
C VAL A 425 -9.00 -18.38 20.37
N HIS A 426 -7.77 -17.91 20.10
CA HIS A 426 -7.42 -17.45 18.76
C HIS A 426 -6.88 -18.67 18.00
N PRO A 427 -7.39 -19.00 16.80
CA PRO A 427 -7.08 -20.27 16.12
C PRO A 427 -5.62 -20.38 15.63
N VAL A 428 -4.85 -19.29 15.70
CA VAL A 428 -3.44 -19.24 15.29
C VAL A 428 -2.66 -18.70 16.48
N GLY A 429 -1.73 -19.51 17.01
CA GLY A 429 -0.76 -19.03 17.98
C GLY A 429 0.01 -17.88 17.35
N ARG A 430 0.02 -16.71 17.99
CA ARG A 430 0.79 -15.56 17.48
C ARG A 430 2.27 -15.97 17.44
N GLU A 431 2.84 -15.99 16.24
CA GLU A 431 4.28 -16.21 16.07
C GLU A 431 5.04 -14.99 16.58
N GLN A 432 5.90 -15.21 17.57
CA GLN A 432 6.89 -14.23 18.00
C GLN A 432 8.06 -14.23 17.02
N ARG A 433 8.58 -13.04 16.73
CA ARG A 433 9.74 -12.88 15.86
C ARG A 433 11.02 -13.19 16.63
N LEU A 434 11.58 -14.38 16.41
CA LEU A 434 12.91 -14.74 16.91
C LEU A 434 13.94 -14.50 15.81
N VAL A 435 15.01 -13.78 16.14
CA VAL A 435 16.11 -13.49 15.23
C VAL A 435 17.44 -13.84 15.87
N TYR A 436 18.38 -14.32 15.06
CA TYR A 436 19.71 -14.75 15.50
C TYR A 436 20.78 -14.00 14.69
N PHE A 437 21.88 -13.63 15.35
CA PHE A 437 22.94 -12.87 14.71
C PHE A 437 23.87 -13.79 13.92
N LEU A 438 23.98 -13.61 12.61
CA LEU A 438 25.03 -14.23 11.80
C LEU A 438 26.18 -13.25 11.61
N GLN A 439 27.38 -13.66 12.00
CA GLN A 439 28.59 -12.83 11.96
C GLN A 439 29.09 -12.62 10.54
N PRO A 440 29.56 -11.40 10.19
CA PRO A 440 30.00 -11.08 8.84
C PRO A 440 31.14 -11.97 8.35
N GLU A 441 32.07 -12.37 9.23
CA GLU A 441 33.22 -13.20 8.88
C GLU A 441 32.83 -14.61 8.39
N ALA A 442 31.66 -15.11 8.78
CA ALA A 442 31.18 -16.43 8.39
C ALA A 442 30.30 -16.41 7.12
N LEU A 443 29.79 -15.24 6.70
CA LEU A 443 28.75 -15.17 5.67
C LEU A 443 29.19 -15.68 4.30
N GLU A 444 30.44 -15.38 3.93
CA GLU A 444 31.01 -15.82 2.65
C GLU A 444 31.10 -17.35 2.58
N GLU A 445 31.64 -17.96 3.64
CA GLU A 445 31.78 -19.42 3.76
C GLU A 445 30.42 -20.12 3.88
N ILE A 446 29.46 -19.52 4.61
CA ILE A 446 28.09 -20.04 4.71
C ILE A 446 27.48 -20.13 3.30
N TRP A 447 27.59 -19.07 2.50
CA TRP A 447 27.06 -19.07 1.14
C TRP A 447 27.78 -20.07 0.22
N ALA A 448 29.10 -20.21 0.36
CA ALA A 448 29.87 -21.22 -0.38
C ALA A 448 29.42 -22.65 -0.02
N HIS A 449 29.12 -22.92 1.25
CA HIS A 449 28.56 -24.21 1.66
C HIS A 449 27.14 -24.44 1.16
N ILE A 450 26.27 -23.43 1.23
CA ILE A 450 24.90 -23.50 0.66
C ILE A 450 24.96 -23.90 -0.81
N THR A 451 25.75 -23.16 -1.61
CA THR A 451 25.87 -23.40 -3.06
C THR A 451 26.48 -24.76 -3.39
N THR A 452 27.37 -25.27 -2.54
CA THR A 452 27.93 -26.63 -2.66
C THR A 452 26.89 -27.70 -2.37
N ILE A 453 26.20 -27.63 -1.22
CA ILE A 453 25.23 -28.65 -0.78
C ILE A 453 24.06 -28.74 -1.76
N ILE A 454 23.62 -27.61 -2.35
CA ILE A 454 22.54 -27.58 -3.35
C ILE A 454 22.84 -28.48 -4.58
N GLN A 455 24.11 -28.80 -4.85
CA GLN A 455 24.46 -29.70 -5.95
C GLN A 455 24.26 -31.19 -5.61
N ASP A 456 24.11 -31.54 -4.33
CA ASP A 456 23.99 -32.94 -3.90
C ASP A 456 22.64 -33.56 -4.32
N PRO A 457 22.58 -34.89 -4.53
CA PRO A 457 21.34 -35.62 -4.78
C PRO A 457 20.29 -35.35 -3.70
N GLY A 458 19.09 -34.90 -4.09
CA GLY A 458 17.98 -34.59 -3.18
C GLY A 458 17.69 -33.10 -2.98
N PHE A 459 18.57 -32.21 -3.45
CA PHE A 459 18.41 -30.75 -3.30
C PHE A 459 18.27 -29.99 -4.63
N GLN A 460 18.00 -30.69 -5.73
CA GLN A 460 17.95 -30.12 -7.08
C GLN A 460 16.93 -28.97 -7.20
N GLN A 461 15.84 -29.01 -6.43
CA GLN A 461 14.81 -27.98 -6.45
C GLN A 461 15.25 -26.63 -5.83
N PHE A 462 16.41 -26.59 -5.16
CA PHE A 462 17.02 -25.35 -4.63
C PHE A 462 18.13 -24.79 -5.52
N LYS A 463 18.40 -25.42 -6.68
CA LYS A 463 19.35 -24.87 -7.67
C LYS A 463 18.93 -23.47 -8.10
N ASP A 464 19.92 -22.66 -8.46
CA ASP A 464 19.74 -21.29 -8.93
C ASP A 464 19.00 -20.39 -7.94
N VAL A 465 19.19 -20.63 -6.63
CA VAL A 465 18.71 -19.73 -5.58
C VAL A 465 19.28 -18.33 -5.78
N ILE A 466 18.42 -17.32 -5.71
CA ILE A 466 18.77 -15.92 -5.95
C ILE A 466 18.67 -15.15 -4.64
N ILE A 467 19.68 -14.35 -4.31
CA ILE A 467 19.59 -13.40 -3.20
C ILE A 467 18.96 -12.11 -3.75
N LEU A 468 17.89 -11.65 -3.12
CA LEU A 468 17.30 -10.34 -3.33
C LEU A 468 17.53 -9.49 -2.08
N LEU A 469 18.10 -8.32 -2.28
CA LEU A 469 18.24 -7.29 -1.26
C LEU A 469 17.20 -6.21 -1.54
N GLN A 470 16.39 -5.88 -0.54
CA GLN A 470 15.38 -4.83 -0.64
C GLN A 470 15.40 -3.95 0.61
N GLY A 471 15.71 -2.67 0.44
CA GLY A 471 15.38 -1.62 1.39
C GLY A 471 14.09 -0.94 0.97
N LYS A 472 13.14 -0.75 1.89
CA LYS A 472 11.85 -0.09 1.61
C LYS A 472 11.50 0.85 2.76
N ASN A 473 10.70 1.89 2.46
CA ASN A 473 10.27 2.89 3.44
C ASN A 473 11.42 3.72 4.01
N LEU A 474 12.42 3.99 3.16
CA LEU A 474 13.60 4.79 3.48
C LEU A 474 13.33 6.30 3.38
N LYS A 475 12.14 6.71 2.89
CA LYS A 475 11.81 8.11 2.55
C LYS A 475 12.12 9.12 3.64
N VAL A 476 11.89 8.81 4.92
CA VAL A 476 12.13 9.76 6.03
C VAL A 476 13.59 9.70 6.47
N LEU A 477 14.17 8.50 6.46
CA LEU A 477 15.54 8.25 6.88
C LEU A 477 16.55 8.98 5.97
N THR A 478 16.31 8.98 4.66
CA THR A 478 17.23 9.54 3.66
C THR A 478 16.90 10.98 3.23
N LYS A 479 15.79 11.56 3.75
CA LYS A 479 15.25 12.85 3.31
C LYS A 479 16.15 14.04 3.62
N ASP A 480 16.41 14.91 2.64
CA ASP A 480 17.02 16.20 2.90
C ASP A 480 16.56 17.32 1.96
N VAL A 481 16.88 18.56 2.30
CA VAL A 481 16.50 19.79 1.57
C VAL A 481 17.41 20.07 0.37
N THR A 482 18.52 19.36 0.25
CA THR A 482 19.40 19.41 -0.93
C THR A 482 19.69 18.01 -1.43
N TRP A 483 19.93 17.89 -2.75
CA TRP A 483 20.30 16.63 -3.39
C TRP A 483 21.57 16.04 -2.77
N ASP A 484 22.61 16.84 -2.55
CA ASP A 484 23.89 16.37 -2.03
C ASP A 484 23.79 15.83 -0.60
N LYS A 485 22.99 16.46 0.26
CA LYS A 485 22.76 15.97 1.63
C LYS A 485 21.98 14.67 1.64
N MET A 486 20.95 14.54 0.80
CA MET A 486 20.22 13.29 0.61
C MET A 486 21.17 12.17 0.16
N MET A 487 21.98 12.44 -0.87
CA MET A 487 22.96 11.48 -1.40
C MET A 487 23.99 11.08 -0.35
N THR A 488 24.55 12.05 0.38
CA THR A 488 25.53 11.80 1.46
C THR A 488 24.91 10.96 2.57
N ARG A 489 23.69 11.31 3.01
CA ARG A 489 23.01 10.55 4.06
C ARG A 489 22.74 9.11 3.63
N PHE A 490 22.19 8.90 2.44
CA PHE A 490 21.96 7.55 1.91
C PHE A 490 23.27 6.76 1.79
N ARG A 491 24.32 7.35 1.22
CA ARG A 491 25.65 6.71 1.07
C ARG A 491 26.26 6.33 2.42
N ASN A 492 26.09 7.14 3.46
CA ASN A 492 26.60 6.81 4.80
C ASN A 492 25.97 5.52 5.35
N TYR A 493 24.64 5.39 5.28
CA TYR A 493 23.98 4.14 5.67
C TYR A 493 24.41 2.98 4.78
N TRP A 494 24.32 3.17 3.45
CA TRP A 494 24.60 2.13 2.48
C TRP A 494 26.02 1.56 2.58
N THR A 495 27.05 2.42 2.53
CA THR A 495 28.46 1.98 2.56
C THR A 495 28.90 1.40 3.90
N SER A 496 28.19 1.75 4.99
CA SER A 496 28.44 1.16 6.31
C SER A 496 27.94 -0.29 6.41
N ALA A 497 26.83 -0.63 5.73
CA ALA A 497 26.15 -1.91 5.88
C ALA A 497 26.32 -2.86 4.69
N VAL A 498 26.58 -2.32 3.48
CA VAL A 498 26.59 -3.08 2.22
C VAL A 498 27.98 -3.17 1.62
N GLU A 499 28.41 -4.40 1.30
CA GLU A 499 29.63 -4.69 0.56
C GLU A 499 29.33 -4.73 -0.94
N GLU A 500 29.64 -3.63 -1.63
CA GLU A 500 29.25 -3.44 -3.04
C GLU A 500 29.90 -4.44 -3.99
N SER A 501 31.05 -5.01 -3.64
CA SER A 501 31.73 -6.03 -4.47
C SER A 501 30.90 -7.30 -4.65
N HIS A 502 29.94 -7.57 -3.75
CA HIS A 502 28.99 -8.67 -3.87
C HIS A 502 27.66 -8.27 -4.54
N THR A 503 27.45 -7.01 -4.91
CA THR A 503 26.23 -6.57 -5.60
C THR A 503 26.38 -6.67 -7.12
N THR A 504 25.36 -7.18 -7.80
CA THR A 504 25.32 -7.16 -9.27
C THR A 504 25.18 -5.73 -9.82
N THR A 505 25.34 -5.60 -11.14
CA THR A 505 25.01 -4.36 -11.87
C THR A 505 23.51 -4.04 -11.80
N GLU A 506 22.64 -5.06 -11.79
CA GLU A 506 21.19 -4.88 -11.64
C GLU A 506 20.82 -4.35 -10.25
N ARG A 507 20.76 -3.02 -10.15
CA ARG A 507 20.38 -2.26 -8.95
C ARG A 507 19.40 -1.16 -9.34
N TYR A 508 18.40 -0.94 -8.49
CA TYR A 508 17.34 0.04 -8.71
C TYR A 508 17.09 0.88 -7.47
N PHE A 509 16.73 2.14 -7.69
CA PHE A 509 16.44 3.11 -6.63
C PHE A 509 15.12 3.81 -6.92
N ASP A 510 14.33 4.04 -5.88
CA ASP A 510 13.18 4.95 -5.96
C ASP A 510 13.63 6.33 -5.49
N ILE A 511 13.89 7.23 -6.44
CA ILE A 511 14.17 8.64 -6.15
C ILE A 511 12.85 9.33 -5.82
N GLY A 512 12.73 9.90 -4.63
CA GLY A 512 11.63 10.72 -4.20
C GLY A 512 11.95 12.21 -4.27
N LYS A 513 10.99 13.02 -4.71
CA LYS A 513 10.96 14.46 -4.49
C LYS A 513 9.61 14.83 -3.89
N GLU A 514 9.66 15.63 -2.83
CA GLU A 514 8.46 16.10 -2.15
C GLU A 514 8.46 17.62 -2.09
N THR A 515 7.40 18.23 -2.60
CA THR A 515 7.14 19.66 -2.53
C THR A 515 6.13 19.88 -1.41
N CYS A 516 6.56 20.50 -0.32
CA CYS A 516 5.75 20.71 0.88
C CYS A 516 5.60 22.20 1.21
N PRO A 517 4.45 22.62 1.76
CA PRO A 517 4.30 23.95 2.33
C PRO A 517 5.35 24.20 3.42
N GLN A 518 5.88 25.42 3.51
CA GLN A 518 6.94 25.76 4.47
C GLN A 518 6.41 26.13 5.86
N GLN A 519 5.10 26.31 6.00
CA GLN A 519 4.46 26.60 7.26
C GLN A 519 4.61 25.40 8.21
N THR A 520 4.87 25.72 9.48
CA THR A 520 5.09 24.70 10.51
C THR A 520 3.80 23.96 10.80
N SER A 521 3.84 22.63 10.72
CA SER A 521 2.77 21.76 11.19
C SER A 521 2.69 21.79 12.71
N GLN A 522 1.48 21.73 13.26
CA GLN A 522 1.22 21.67 14.69
C GLN A 522 0.39 20.43 15.02
N ILE A 523 0.53 19.94 16.26
CA ILE A 523 -0.38 18.93 16.80
C ILE A 523 -1.60 19.64 17.40
N VAL A 524 -2.79 19.09 17.20
CA VAL A 524 -3.98 19.59 17.89
C VAL A 524 -3.79 19.31 19.40
N PRO A 525 -3.88 20.33 20.28
CA PRO A 525 -3.74 20.13 21.72
C PRO A 525 -4.73 19.11 22.28
N TRP A 526 -4.29 18.29 23.24
CA TRP A 526 -5.15 17.29 23.88
C TRP A 526 -6.43 17.90 24.48
N SER A 527 -6.35 19.09 25.07
CA SER A 527 -7.50 19.80 25.62
C SER A 527 -8.57 20.11 24.56
N GLN A 528 -8.16 20.45 23.34
CA GLN A 528 -9.06 20.68 22.21
C GLN A 528 -9.65 19.38 21.67
N LEU A 529 -8.80 18.34 21.51
CA LEU A 529 -9.24 17.00 21.12
C LEU A 529 -10.26 16.40 22.11
N ALA A 530 -10.01 16.54 23.42
CA ALA A 530 -10.86 16.01 24.47
C ALA A 530 -12.17 16.79 24.63
N ALA A 531 -12.16 18.10 24.34
CA ALA A 531 -13.35 18.93 24.38
C ALA A 531 -14.23 18.77 23.11
N GLY A 532 -13.70 18.18 22.03
CA GLY A 532 -14.35 18.18 20.72
C GLY A 532 -14.52 19.60 20.15
N ILE A 533 -13.76 20.56 20.67
CA ILE A 533 -13.81 21.97 20.28
C ILE A 533 -12.65 22.26 19.34
N MET A 534 -12.97 22.49 18.07
CA MET A 534 -12.04 23.05 17.08
C MET A 534 -12.23 24.56 17.07
N ASP A 535 -11.57 25.28 17.98
CA ASP A 535 -11.65 26.75 18.03
C ASP A 535 -11.02 27.40 16.77
N SER A 536 -11.50 28.60 16.45
CA SER A 536 -11.08 29.43 15.30
C SER A 536 -9.57 29.73 15.27
N PRO A 537 -8.99 29.99 14.09
CA PRO A 537 -7.63 29.60 13.73
C PRO A 537 -6.52 30.49 14.33
N THR A 538 -5.34 29.88 14.52
CA THR A 538 -4.05 30.57 14.55
C THR A 538 -3.78 31.31 13.23
N GLU A 539 -3.02 32.42 13.27
CA GLU A 539 -2.72 33.30 12.12
C GLU A 539 -2.08 32.60 10.91
N LYS A 540 -1.52 31.39 11.07
CA LYS A 540 -1.00 30.56 9.95
C LYS A 540 -1.66 29.17 9.98
N ARG A 541 -2.59 28.94 9.06
CA ARG A 541 -3.26 27.64 8.89
C ARG A 541 -2.31 26.65 8.18
N ALA A 542 -2.33 25.39 8.60
CA ALA A 542 -1.65 24.32 7.89
C ALA A 542 -2.24 24.16 6.48
N GLU A 543 -1.39 23.81 5.52
CA GLU A 543 -1.76 23.73 4.11
C GLU A 543 -1.58 22.33 3.54
N THR A 544 -2.45 21.93 2.63
CA THR A 544 -2.32 20.71 1.85
C THR A 544 -2.25 21.02 0.36
N LEU A 545 -1.24 20.46 -0.30
CA LEU A 545 -1.05 20.55 -1.74
C LEU A 545 -1.68 19.36 -2.45
N LEU A 546 -2.39 19.64 -3.54
CA LEU A 546 -2.96 18.64 -4.45
C LEU A 546 -2.51 18.92 -5.88
N TYR A 547 -2.06 17.90 -6.61
CA TYR A 547 -1.65 18.08 -8.00
C TYR A 547 -2.80 18.61 -8.87
N ARG A 548 -2.49 19.56 -9.76
CA ARG A 548 -3.39 19.94 -10.84
C ARG A 548 -3.43 18.82 -11.87
N ARG A 549 -4.63 18.38 -12.23
CA ARG A 549 -4.84 17.32 -13.21
C ARG A 549 -4.24 17.67 -14.57
N CYS A 550 -4.40 18.91 -15.03
CA CYS A 550 -3.83 19.36 -16.31
C CYS A 550 -2.29 19.23 -16.36
N CYS A 551 -1.60 19.43 -15.24
CA CYS A 551 -0.16 19.25 -15.15
C CYS A 551 0.25 17.78 -15.24
N LEU A 552 -0.49 16.90 -14.55
CA LEU A 552 -0.27 15.45 -14.63
C LEU A 552 -0.55 14.90 -16.03
N GLU A 553 -1.64 15.32 -16.67
CA GLU A 553 -1.99 14.93 -18.04
C GLU A 553 -0.99 15.45 -19.07
N SER A 554 -0.46 16.66 -18.88
CA SER A 554 0.61 17.20 -19.72
C SER A 554 1.91 16.40 -19.56
N TYR A 555 2.29 16.07 -18.33
CA TYR A 555 3.46 15.21 -18.07
C TYR A 555 3.30 13.84 -18.74
N ALA A 556 2.13 13.21 -18.61
CA ALA A 556 1.80 11.95 -19.27
C ALA A 556 1.91 12.04 -20.80
N SER A 557 1.34 13.08 -21.39
CA SER A 557 1.38 13.30 -22.85
C SER A 557 2.81 13.53 -23.35
N GLN A 558 3.63 14.25 -22.59
CA GLN A 558 5.06 14.42 -22.89
C GLN A 558 5.82 13.10 -22.78
N ALA A 559 5.47 12.25 -21.82
CA ALA A 559 6.09 10.93 -21.66
C ALA A 559 5.78 10.01 -22.86
N GLU A 560 4.58 10.10 -23.44
CA GLU A 560 4.15 9.35 -24.64
C GLU A 560 4.77 9.86 -25.94
N ASN A 561 4.62 11.17 -26.22
CA ASN A 561 5.08 11.78 -27.47
C ASN A 561 6.60 11.72 -27.67
N ARG A 562 7.35 11.53 -26.58
CA ARG A 562 8.81 11.37 -26.60
C ARG A 562 9.26 9.91 -26.78
N SER A 563 8.32 8.96 -26.94
CA SER A 563 8.62 7.60 -27.36
C SER A 563 8.57 7.50 -28.89
N THR A 564 9.73 7.48 -29.54
CA THR A 564 9.84 7.41 -31.01
C THR A 564 9.50 6.03 -31.58
N ASP A 565 9.26 5.04 -30.73
CA ASP A 565 8.96 3.66 -31.13
C ASP A 565 7.65 3.21 -30.44
N ASN A 566 6.60 2.99 -31.24
CA ASN A 566 5.28 2.45 -30.85
C ASN A 566 5.33 1.02 -30.25
N ARG A 567 6.50 0.53 -29.80
CA ARG A 567 6.76 -0.89 -29.52
C ARG A 567 6.56 -1.31 -28.06
N GLY A 568 6.10 -0.41 -27.18
CA GLY A 568 5.73 -0.80 -25.82
C GLY A 568 4.72 0.18 -25.21
N ILE A 569 3.44 -0.20 -25.20
CA ILE A 569 2.35 0.57 -24.59
C ILE A 569 2.74 0.88 -23.14
N GLN A 570 2.86 2.17 -22.84
CA GLN A 570 3.02 2.67 -21.48
C GLN A 570 1.70 2.49 -20.73
N LYS A 571 1.74 1.98 -19.51
CA LYS A 571 0.53 1.85 -18.70
C LYS A 571 0.40 3.09 -17.83
N GLN A 572 -0.63 3.88 -18.08
CA GLN A 572 -0.95 5.05 -17.29
C GLN A 572 -2.23 4.80 -16.49
N VAL A 573 -2.20 5.14 -15.21
CA VAL A 573 -3.37 5.04 -14.33
C VAL A 573 -3.52 6.34 -13.57
N PHE A 574 -4.62 7.03 -13.82
CA PHE A 574 -5.02 8.22 -13.07
C PHE A 574 -5.96 7.81 -11.93
N TYR A 575 -5.74 8.37 -10.75
CA TYR A 575 -6.54 8.14 -9.55
C TYR A 575 -7.18 9.46 -9.13
N PRO A 576 -8.50 9.65 -9.33
CA PRO A 576 -9.17 10.87 -8.91
C PRO A 576 -9.15 10.99 -7.38
N PHE A 577 -8.97 12.20 -6.87
CA PHE A 577 -9.00 12.46 -5.44
C PHE A 577 -10.42 12.90 -5.03
N SER A 578 -11.09 12.14 -4.17
CA SER A 578 -12.44 12.46 -3.65
C SER A 578 -13.46 12.86 -4.72
N MET A 579 -13.40 12.23 -5.91
CA MET A 579 -14.24 12.56 -7.08
C MET A 579 -14.11 14.00 -7.61
N LEU A 580 -13.11 14.76 -7.16
CA LEU A 580 -12.80 16.08 -7.68
C LEU A 580 -12.21 15.95 -9.10
N ARG A 581 -12.76 16.73 -10.03
CA ARG A 581 -12.38 16.68 -11.45
C ARG A 581 -10.94 17.14 -11.68
N ASP A 582 -10.54 18.23 -11.03
CA ASP A 582 -9.36 19.02 -11.39
C ASP A 582 -8.07 18.54 -10.70
N THR A 583 -8.15 17.46 -9.92
CA THR A 583 -7.02 16.95 -9.15
C THR A 583 -7.01 15.42 -9.05
N GLY A 584 -5.85 14.86 -8.74
CA GLY A 584 -5.68 13.43 -8.55
C GLY A 584 -4.23 13.02 -8.38
N SER A 585 -3.99 11.73 -8.56
CA SER A 585 -2.68 11.10 -8.57
C SER A 585 -2.48 10.38 -9.90
N LEU A 586 -1.24 10.18 -10.32
CA LEU A 586 -0.90 9.55 -11.59
C LEU A 586 0.20 8.52 -11.38
N THR A 587 0.04 7.32 -11.93
CA THR A 587 1.11 6.32 -12.06
C THR A 587 1.35 6.04 -13.51
N ILE A 588 2.62 6.04 -13.90
CA ILE A 588 3.10 5.75 -15.25
C ILE A 588 4.11 4.61 -15.15
N GLU A 589 3.77 3.44 -15.66
CA GLU A 589 4.69 2.31 -15.79
C GLU A 589 5.24 2.26 -17.23
N THR A 590 6.57 2.28 -17.36
CA THR A 590 7.20 2.29 -18.67
C THR A 590 7.03 0.93 -19.35
N GLY A 591 6.64 0.95 -20.63
CA GLY A 591 6.45 -0.27 -21.41
C GLY A 591 7.74 -1.10 -21.45
N LYS A 592 7.65 -2.43 -21.33
CA LYS A 592 8.81 -3.34 -21.24
C LYS A 592 9.81 -3.21 -22.40
N ARG A 593 9.34 -2.76 -23.56
CA ARG A 593 10.13 -2.56 -24.80
C ARG A 593 10.40 -1.08 -25.12
N SER A 594 10.05 -0.16 -24.22
CA SER A 594 10.25 1.28 -24.44
C SER A 594 11.73 1.67 -24.30
N SER A 595 12.14 2.72 -25.03
CA SER A 595 13.49 3.30 -24.90
C SER A 595 13.78 3.79 -23.49
N ARG A 596 12.78 4.40 -22.82
CA ARG A 596 12.88 4.82 -21.41
C ARG A 596 13.18 3.64 -20.47
N ARG A 597 12.54 2.49 -20.69
CA ARG A 597 12.80 1.25 -19.93
C ARG A 597 14.20 0.72 -20.19
N ALA A 598 14.66 0.75 -21.44
CA ALA A 598 16.01 0.34 -21.81
C ALA A 598 17.08 1.27 -21.22
N ALA A 599 16.78 2.57 -21.11
CA ALA A 599 17.63 3.58 -20.47
C ALA A 599 17.52 3.61 -18.94
N GLY A 600 16.72 2.74 -18.32
CA GLY A 600 16.71 2.50 -16.88
C GLY A 600 15.54 3.08 -16.08
N LEU A 601 14.54 3.74 -16.68
CA LEU A 601 13.34 4.22 -15.95
C LEU A 601 12.23 3.16 -15.98
N LEU A 602 11.80 2.68 -14.80
CA LEU A 602 10.86 1.57 -14.65
C LEU A 602 9.42 2.06 -14.43
N TYR A 603 9.21 3.04 -13.56
CA TYR A 603 7.93 3.73 -13.39
C TYR A 603 8.13 5.11 -12.76
N SER A 604 7.11 5.96 -12.90
CA SER A 604 6.96 7.23 -12.20
C SER A 604 5.60 7.28 -11.50
N GLN A 605 5.54 7.80 -10.27
CA GLN A 605 4.30 7.99 -9.54
C GLN A 605 4.21 9.40 -8.95
N PHE A 606 3.02 10.00 -9.01
CA PHE A 606 2.70 11.34 -8.53
C PHE A 606 1.47 11.27 -7.62
N TYR A 607 1.58 11.74 -6.38
CA TYR A 607 0.46 11.73 -5.43
C TYR A 607 0.57 12.83 -4.38
N SER A 608 -0.54 13.13 -3.70
CA SER A 608 -0.52 13.97 -2.49
C SER A 608 -0.20 13.12 -1.25
N SER A 609 0.71 13.62 -0.40
CA SER A 609 1.11 12.98 0.86
C SER A 609 -0.02 12.94 1.90
N VAL A 610 -1.14 13.63 1.68
CA VAL A 610 -2.35 13.52 2.54
C VAL A 610 -2.89 12.09 2.61
N LYS A 611 -2.55 11.23 1.65
CA LYS A 611 -2.90 9.79 1.69
C LYS A 611 -2.42 9.10 2.98
N GLU A 612 -1.35 9.59 3.61
CA GLU A 612 -0.76 9.03 4.83
C GLU A 612 -1.69 9.18 6.05
N VAL A 613 -2.74 10.02 5.98
CA VAL A 613 -3.82 10.06 6.98
C VAL A 613 -4.59 8.72 7.00
N PHE A 614 -4.70 8.06 5.84
CA PHE A 614 -5.52 6.87 5.68
C PHE A 614 -4.71 5.58 5.52
N ALA A 615 -3.50 5.66 4.96
CA ALA A 615 -2.64 4.51 4.73
C ALA A 615 -1.86 4.12 6.00
N ALA A 616 -1.96 2.86 6.42
CA ALA A 616 -1.16 2.32 7.52
C ALA A 616 -0.37 1.09 7.03
N GLY A 617 0.91 1.26 6.67
CA GLY A 617 1.74 0.15 6.18
C GLY A 617 1.16 -0.58 4.96
N ASN A 618 0.65 0.17 3.98
CA ASN A 618 -0.13 -0.28 2.81
C ASN A 618 -1.53 -0.83 3.11
N VAL A 619 -2.01 -0.79 4.36
CA VAL A 619 -3.39 -1.11 4.69
C VAL A 619 -4.26 0.14 4.55
N TYR A 620 -5.10 0.16 3.52
CA TYR A 620 -6.08 1.22 3.29
C TYR A 620 -7.40 0.94 4.03
N PRO A 621 -8.17 1.98 4.39
CA PRO A 621 -9.45 1.82 5.07
C PRO A 621 -10.40 0.92 4.27
N PHE A 622 -11.13 0.05 4.98
CA PHE A 622 -12.22 -0.77 4.46
C PHE A 622 -11.86 -1.71 3.29
N THR A 623 -10.58 -2.04 3.14
CA THR A 623 -10.10 -3.00 2.11
C THR A 623 -10.51 -4.45 2.36
N ASN A 624 -10.96 -4.79 3.57
CA ASN A 624 -11.49 -6.11 3.87
C ASN A 624 -12.89 -6.29 3.26
N THR A 625 -12.96 -6.86 2.06
CA THR A 625 -14.21 -7.11 1.31
C THR A 625 -15.22 -7.98 2.08
N ALA A 626 -14.76 -8.81 3.03
CA ALA A 626 -15.66 -9.59 3.87
C ALA A 626 -16.55 -8.73 4.77
N ILE A 627 -16.18 -7.47 5.05
CA ILE A 627 -17.02 -6.52 5.80
C ILE A 627 -18.38 -6.31 5.12
N GLU A 628 -18.46 -6.40 3.79
CA GLU A 628 -19.73 -6.28 3.04
C GLU A 628 -20.77 -7.32 3.48
N THR A 629 -20.32 -8.49 3.95
CA THR A 629 -21.23 -9.52 4.46
C THR A 629 -22.00 -9.07 5.70
N LEU A 630 -21.54 -8.03 6.41
CA LEU A 630 -22.28 -7.44 7.53
C LEU A 630 -23.59 -6.77 7.08
N ALA A 631 -23.65 -6.29 5.82
CA ALA A 631 -24.85 -5.68 5.24
C ALA A 631 -25.93 -6.72 4.90
N LEU A 632 -25.58 -8.00 4.80
CA LEU A 632 -26.53 -9.07 4.50
C LEU A 632 -27.42 -9.40 5.70
N ASP A 633 -28.69 -9.72 5.41
CA ASP A 633 -29.62 -10.20 6.43
C ASP A 633 -29.06 -11.43 7.16
N LYS A 634 -29.30 -11.50 8.47
CA LYS A 634 -28.78 -12.57 9.33
C LYS A 634 -29.27 -13.95 8.88
N LYS A 635 -30.50 -14.06 8.36
CA LYS A 635 -31.04 -15.34 7.87
C LYS A 635 -30.37 -15.74 6.55
N LEU A 636 -30.08 -14.77 5.68
CA LEU A 636 -29.38 -15.02 4.42
C LEU A 636 -27.96 -15.53 4.68
N ARG A 637 -27.23 -14.89 5.60
CA ARG A 637 -25.90 -15.37 6.03
C ARG A 637 -25.93 -16.80 6.56
N LYS A 638 -26.81 -17.09 7.53
CA LYS A 638 -26.98 -18.45 8.07
C LYS A 638 -27.33 -19.47 7.00
N THR A 639 -28.15 -19.10 6.02
CA THR A 639 -28.52 -19.99 4.92
C THR A 639 -27.33 -20.30 4.03
N TRP A 640 -26.48 -19.31 3.73
CA TRP A 640 -25.26 -19.51 2.95
C TRP A 640 -24.22 -20.36 3.69
N GLU A 641 -24.10 -20.20 5.00
CA GLU A 641 -23.25 -21.05 5.85
C GLU A 641 -23.73 -22.50 5.83
N LEU A 642 -25.05 -22.72 5.91
CA LEU A 642 -25.66 -24.06 5.92
C LEU A 642 -25.58 -24.75 4.55
N VAL A 643 -25.74 -24.01 3.45
CA VAL A 643 -25.84 -24.58 2.09
C VAL A 643 -24.47 -24.65 1.39
N GLY A 644 -23.58 -23.69 1.65
CA GLY A 644 -22.34 -23.49 0.88
C GLY A 644 -21.12 -24.24 1.41
N GLY A 645 -21.11 -24.72 2.66
CA GLY A 645 -19.99 -25.46 3.26
C GLY A 645 -18.65 -24.71 3.34
N GLY A 646 -18.59 -23.44 2.90
CA GLY A 646 -17.40 -22.60 2.89
C GLY A 646 -17.35 -21.70 4.12
N LEU A 647 -16.15 -21.55 4.69
CA LEU A 647 -15.78 -20.76 5.88
C LEU A 647 -16.67 -19.52 6.08
N SER A 648 -17.55 -19.59 7.09
CA SER A 648 -18.33 -18.47 7.62
C SER A 648 -17.38 -17.38 8.10
N ASN A 649 -17.42 -16.20 7.48
CA ASN A 649 -16.75 -15.02 8.05
C ASN A 649 -17.35 -14.77 9.44
N GLN A 650 -16.52 -14.79 10.49
CA GLN A 650 -17.00 -14.57 11.85
C GLN A 650 -17.52 -13.13 12.00
N PRO A 651 -18.84 -12.91 12.22
CA PRO A 651 -19.39 -11.56 12.25
C PRO A 651 -18.74 -10.68 13.32
N ALA A 652 -18.43 -11.22 14.50
CA ALA A 652 -17.76 -10.47 15.56
C ALA A 652 -16.37 -9.94 15.14
N ALA A 653 -15.59 -10.75 14.41
CA ALA A 653 -14.29 -10.34 13.91
C ALA A 653 -14.40 -9.23 12.85
N LEU A 654 -15.41 -9.34 11.96
CA LEU A 654 -15.69 -8.31 10.95
C LEU A 654 -16.18 -7.00 11.57
N ILE A 655 -17.06 -7.07 12.57
CA ILE A 655 -17.52 -5.90 13.33
C ILE A 655 -16.33 -5.20 13.98
N LYS A 656 -15.45 -5.96 14.64
CA LYS A 656 -14.23 -5.41 15.24
C LYS A 656 -13.33 -4.75 14.20
N ALA A 657 -13.10 -5.40 13.06
CA ALA A 657 -12.29 -4.84 11.97
C ALA A 657 -12.89 -3.54 11.40
N TYR A 658 -14.22 -3.51 11.21
CA TYR A 658 -14.94 -2.33 10.75
C TYR A 658 -14.84 -1.17 11.74
N LEU A 659 -15.17 -1.39 13.02
CA LEU A 659 -15.11 -0.36 14.06
C LEU A 659 -13.69 0.16 14.29
N TYR A 660 -12.70 -0.73 14.29
CA TYR A 660 -11.30 -0.32 14.42
C TYR A 660 -10.85 0.54 13.24
N THR A 661 -11.29 0.20 12.02
CA THR A 661 -11.00 1.02 10.83
C THR A 661 -11.62 2.41 10.94
N LYS A 662 -12.87 2.51 11.39
CA LYS A 662 -13.56 3.79 11.60
C LYS A 662 -12.80 4.69 12.57
N LEU A 663 -12.48 4.18 13.76
CA LEU A 663 -11.78 4.94 14.80
C LEU A 663 -10.38 5.35 14.35
N ARG A 664 -9.66 4.47 13.64
CA ARG A 664 -8.35 4.80 13.05
C ARG A 664 -8.46 5.99 12.11
N CYS A 665 -9.46 6.03 11.23
CA CYS A 665 -9.70 7.16 10.34
C CYS A 665 -10.11 8.42 11.11
N HIS A 666 -11.02 8.30 12.08
CA HIS A 666 -11.48 9.42 12.90
C HIS A 666 -10.33 10.12 13.63
N TYR A 667 -9.51 9.37 14.38
CA TYR A 667 -8.39 9.95 15.11
C TYR A 667 -7.30 10.49 14.17
N ALA A 668 -7.08 9.84 13.02
CA ALA A 668 -6.13 10.33 12.03
C ALA A 668 -6.58 11.67 11.42
N LEU A 669 -7.88 11.82 11.10
CA LEU A 669 -8.46 13.06 10.58
C LEU A 669 -8.35 14.18 11.62
N LEU A 670 -8.89 13.96 12.82
CA LEU A 670 -8.87 14.96 13.91
C LEU A 670 -7.44 15.40 14.26
N GLY A 671 -6.52 14.44 14.39
CA GLY A 671 -5.13 14.74 14.73
C GLY A 671 -4.33 15.44 13.62
N SER A 672 -4.82 15.42 12.37
CA SER A 672 -4.10 15.93 11.20
C SER A 672 -4.55 17.30 10.72
N MET A 673 -5.61 17.90 11.29
CA MET A 673 -6.17 19.17 10.79
C MET A 673 -5.18 20.35 10.82
N GLN A 674 -4.16 20.28 11.70
CA GLN A 674 -3.08 21.28 11.81
C GLN A 674 -1.75 20.80 11.20
N LYS A 675 -1.77 19.72 10.41
CA LYS A 675 -0.59 19.19 9.72
C LYS A 675 -0.58 19.63 8.26
N SER A 676 0.58 20.03 7.76
CA SER A 676 0.76 20.36 6.35
C SER A 676 1.11 19.11 5.55
N PHE A 677 0.59 19.01 4.34
CA PHE A 677 0.84 17.88 3.44
C PHE A 677 1.27 18.36 2.06
N GLY A 678 2.36 17.80 1.55
CA GLY A 678 2.89 18.12 0.23
C GLY A 678 2.34 17.23 -0.88
N ILE A 679 2.87 17.47 -2.07
CA ILE A 679 2.81 16.56 -3.21
C ILE A 679 4.15 15.86 -3.39
N ARG A 680 4.11 14.65 -3.93
CA ARG A 680 5.27 13.78 -4.10
C ARG A 680 5.33 13.21 -5.50
N GLU A 681 6.52 13.23 -6.08
CA GLU A 681 6.90 12.42 -7.24
C GLU A 681 7.95 11.37 -6.85
N GLU A 682 7.84 10.20 -7.44
CA GLU A 682 8.70 9.04 -7.19
C GLU A 682 9.07 8.36 -8.51
N HIS A 683 10.35 8.10 -8.72
CA HIS A 683 10.88 7.52 -9.95
C HIS A 683 11.76 6.30 -9.65
N ARG A 684 11.38 5.12 -10.15
CA ARG A 684 12.22 3.92 -10.06
C ARG A 684 13.21 3.89 -11.22
N VAL A 685 14.49 4.04 -10.91
CA VAL A 685 15.57 4.13 -11.89
C VAL A 685 16.62 3.05 -11.66
N SER A 686 17.30 2.60 -12.72
CA SER A 686 18.50 1.75 -12.59
C SER A 686 19.66 2.54 -11.99
N LYS A 687 20.67 1.83 -11.50
CA LYS A 687 21.88 2.47 -10.95
C LYS A 687 22.59 3.35 -11.96
N GLU A 688 22.71 2.91 -13.21
CA GLU A 688 23.38 3.70 -14.25
C GLU A 688 22.65 5.02 -14.50
N LEU A 689 21.32 4.99 -14.55
CA LEU A 689 20.51 6.19 -14.69
C LEU A 689 20.56 7.07 -13.43
N PHE A 690 20.55 6.47 -12.25
CA PHE A 690 20.70 7.16 -10.97
C PHE A 690 22.02 7.95 -10.89
N ASP A 691 23.13 7.30 -11.21
CA ASP A 691 24.46 7.93 -11.22
C ASP A 691 24.54 9.04 -12.28
N ALA A 692 23.91 8.86 -13.45
CA ALA A 692 23.81 9.88 -14.48
C ALA A 692 22.97 11.11 -14.04
N ILE A 693 21.89 10.91 -13.29
CA ILE A 693 21.09 11.99 -12.69
C ILE A 693 21.93 12.76 -11.65
N ASP A 694 22.65 12.08 -10.76
CA ASP A 694 23.56 12.72 -9.77
C ASP A 694 24.61 13.58 -10.48
N ASN A 695 25.26 13.03 -11.51
CA ASN A 695 26.23 13.76 -12.33
C ASN A 695 25.60 15.01 -12.96
N ARG A 696 24.35 14.94 -13.41
CA ARG A 696 23.70 16.09 -14.03
C ARG A 696 23.29 17.16 -13.03
N MET A 697 22.79 16.77 -11.86
CA MET A 697 22.53 17.69 -10.74
C MET A 697 23.81 18.42 -10.29
N ARG A 698 24.95 17.70 -10.29
CA ARG A 698 26.27 18.25 -9.96
C ARG A 698 26.80 19.19 -11.04
N PHE A 699 26.74 18.79 -12.31
CA PHE A 699 27.17 19.59 -13.45
C PHE A 699 26.44 20.95 -13.53
N ARG A 700 25.15 20.98 -13.13
CA ARG A 700 24.36 22.21 -13.09
C ARG A 700 24.58 23.05 -11.82
N GLU A 701 25.41 22.59 -10.88
CA GLU A 701 25.67 23.24 -9.59
C GLU A 701 24.40 23.42 -8.71
N LEU A 702 23.37 22.61 -8.95
CA LEU A 702 22.10 22.66 -8.21
C LEU A 702 22.07 21.67 -7.03
N HIS A 703 23.02 20.73 -6.98
CA HIS A 703 23.07 19.68 -5.95
C HIS A 703 23.12 20.19 -4.50
N ASN A 704 23.71 21.37 -4.26
CA ASN A 704 23.81 22.02 -2.94
C ASN A 704 22.76 23.10 -2.71
N GLN A 705 21.87 23.36 -3.68
CA GLN A 705 20.88 24.41 -3.58
C GLN A 705 19.60 23.90 -2.94
N ARG A 706 19.02 24.69 -2.03
CA ARG A 706 17.67 24.47 -1.55
C ARG A 706 16.70 24.99 -2.61
N LEU A 707 15.92 24.08 -3.19
CA LEU A 707 14.94 24.43 -4.21
C LEU A 707 13.59 24.79 -3.58
N ILE A 708 12.91 25.74 -4.21
CA ILE A 708 11.56 26.18 -3.85
C ILE A 708 10.69 26.19 -5.11
N VAL A 709 9.42 25.86 -4.96
CA VAL A 709 8.42 26.07 -5.99
C VAL A 709 7.67 27.35 -5.63
N PRO A 710 7.76 28.41 -6.45
CA PRO A 710 6.95 29.60 -6.26
C PRO A 710 5.49 29.21 -6.22
N THR A 711 4.73 29.85 -5.33
CA THR A 711 3.29 29.66 -5.29
C THR A 711 2.67 30.73 -6.19
N ASP A 712 2.58 30.40 -7.48
CA ASP A 712 1.94 31.23 -8.50
C ASP A 712 0.98 30.39 -9.38
N ASP A 713 0.26 31.04 -10.31
CA ASP A 713 -0.70 30.39 -11.21
C ASP A 713 -0.09 29.26 -12.07
N ASN A 714 1.24 29.14 -12.13
CA ASN A 714 1.96 28.14 -12.90
C ASN A 714 2.45 26.97 -12.03
N SER A 715 2.10 26.98 -10.74
CA SER A 715 2.40 25.89 -9.82
C SER A 715 1.70 24.61 -10.28
N PRO A 716 2.34 23.44 -10.16
CA PRO A 716 1.74 22.18 -10.56
C PRO A 716 0.67 21.67 -9.57
N TYR A 717 0.32 22.47 -8.58
CA TYR A 717 -0.58 22.12 -7.48
C TYR A 717 -1.57 23.24 -7.18
N TYR A 718 -2.66 22.87 -6.52
CA TYR A 718 -3.52 23.75 -5.73
C TYR A 718 -3.08 23.72 -4.27
N SER A 719 -3.24 24.82 -3.54
CA SER A 719 -3.01 24.90 -2.09
C SER A 719 -4.31 25.20 -1.35
N PHE A 720 -4.62 24.38 -0.34
CA PHE A 720 -5.80 24.52 0.52
C PHE A 720 -5.40 24.54 1.98
N THR A 721 -6.24 25.10 2.84
CA THR A 721 -6.10 24.82 4.27
C THR A 721 -6.39 23.34 4.52
N THR A 722 -5.56 22.67 5.31
CA THR A 722 -5.74 21.24 5.61
C THR A 722 -7.10 20.97 6.25
N ASP A 723 -7.61 21.89 7.06
CA ASP A 723 -8.94 21.84 7.64
C ASP A 723 -10.05 21.79 6.57
N THR A 724 -9.96 22.60 5.52
CA THR A 724 -10.92 22.53 4.38
C THR A 724 -10.90 21.16 3.71
N LEU A 725 -9.73 20.55 3.55
CA LEU A 725 -9.61 19.29 2.82
C LEU A 725 -10.00 18.05 3.65
N LEU A 726 -9.77 18.08 4.96
CA LEU A 726 -10.02 16.94 5.86
C LEU A 726 -11.40 16.95 6.50
N ARG A 727 -12.15 18.06 6.41
CA ARG A 727 -13.59 18.10 6.69
C ARG A 727 -14.37 17.39 5.60
#